data_AF-L5LJ15-F1
#
_entry.id   AF-L5LJ15-F1
#
_cell.length_a   1.000
_cell.length_b   1.000
_cell.length_c   1.000
_cell.angle_alpha   90.00
_cell.angle_beta   90.00
_cell.angle_gamma   90.00
#
_symmetry.space_group_name_H-M   'P 1'
#
loop_
_entity.id
_entity.type
_entity.pdbx_description
1 polymer ?
#
loop_
_entity_poly.entity_id
_entity_poly.type
_entity_poly.pdbx_seq_one_letter_code
_entity_poly.pdbx_strand_id
1 'polypeptide(L)'
;METSHNQCQDLKARYEEASSETKAKHEEALQKLQTLLRGTEERLAATQEQNKDLLQEVVELKKQAEDARSLTCLLTSAQRETELMSEELRGLRSEKQLLAQEGNALKSEKGALMSKLVEAETRVTFLQEDQRKLWSINEALNLEKEQLLEEKLHQQGQLQSEALAAEREKLLQGVTVTQEELLKVRTENASLQASRAALQALVEELQFSKESLTAECQKDREEKDRLEDRVKKLVSENLAVAKDKDKTIKKLQSSYEELVRDQKALVQEIKDLTAEKKSAAEKQSGLENICVALKVEMDGLLQSSRDLQLEKGALLQDQDKLSASLATALQVKQLLSAEAIGLRAQLDTASKGLRKAELEAMQLQAANTSLTKLLEEVKASREMTDSECIQLLHEKEILAVSERRLLAEKEELVRENRLVIEKLGQCSGEAVRVETSLNEKIAYLTSEKETVCQKVAKIKRQLDSLLKEKSVLETQNGDLLAERENSINCIGELKRKYEQESANRRLVVQEKMKLLGNLDALKKELQERKKENQELATAKCELSLMLKEAQSAKEHLEKEHTHIQQAREGLKAELETCCSEKDQMLRDGRSLQEECQKLKEEVRAVQQSLLLEQEAWAKESESASYENSKLLGRAARLEQELEELRASTKELQAENVGLVQEKSTSEQKVAEILKEKELLTAETARLAANIETLRSDFASLSKSKLELQELHSCLSKILDDLRLSHQAAVADRAQALQDNSSLLAEKREVALKWDELLKEKETLAESYFILQKEISQLAKTNSHISANLLESQNENRILRKDKSKLTLKIRELETLHSFTAAQTAEDAMQIMEQMTKEKSETLAFLEDTKQTNEKLQNELDTLKENNLKNVEELNKSKELLTVENQKMEEFRKEIETLKQAAAQKSQQLSALKAENVKLAEELGRSRDEVTSHQKVEEERSVLNNQLLEMKKRESQLIKDADEEKASLQKSISITSALLTEKDAELEKLRNEVTVLRGENASAKSLHSVVQSLESDKVKLELKVKNLELQLKENKRQLSSSSGNTDTQAEEDERAQESQIDFLNSVIVDLQRKNQDLKLKVEMMSEAALNGNGDDLNNYDSDDQEKQSKKKPRLFCDICDCFDLHDTEDCPTQAQMSEDPPHSTHHGSRSEERPYCEICEMFGHWATNCNDDETF
;
A
#
# COMPACT_ATOMS: atom_id res chain seq x y z
N MET A 1 -6.70 -96.80 -29.49
CA MET A 1 -7.25 -95.48 -29.92
C MET A 1 -8.42 -95.03 -29.06
N GLU A 2 -9.28 -95.92 -28.55
CA GLU A 2 -10.47 -95.50 -27.77
C GLU A 2 -10.17 -94.94 -26.37
N THR A 3 -9.17 -95.47 -25.66
CA THR A 3 -8.86 -95.07 -24.26
C THR A 3 -8.50 -93.59 -24.09
N SER A 4 -7.86 -92.97 -25.09
CA SER A 4 -7.50 -91.54 -25.07
C SER A 4 -8.71 -90.63 -25.35
N HIS A 5 -9.61 -91.04 -26.25
CA HIS A 5 -10.79 -90.25 -26.58
C HIS A 5 -11.75 -90.17 -25.39
N ASN A 6 -11.99 -91.29 -24.70
CA ASN A 6 -12.89 -91.33 -23.54
C ASN A 6 -12.36 -90.49 -22.38
N GLN A 7 -11.05 -90.49 -22.10
CA GLN A 7 -10.47 -89.62 -21.06
C GLN A 7 -10.60 -88.12 -21.40
N CYS A 8 -10.49 -87.75 -22.68
CA CYS A 8 -10.69 -86.38 -23.13
C CYS A 8 -12.17 -85.96 -23.06
N GLN A 9 -13.11 -86.85 -23.39
CA GLN A 9 -14.54 -86.61 -23.18
C GLN A 9 -14.91 -86.48 -21.70
N ASP A 10 -14.37 -87.35 -20.83
CA ASP A 10 -14.69 -87.34 -19.39
C ASP A 10 -14.13 -86.07 -18.70
N LEU A 11 -12.93 -85.61 -19.08
CA LEU A 11 -12.39 -84.32 -18.65
C LEU A 11 -13.23 -83.13 -19.18
N LYS A 12 -13.71 -83.20 -20.43
CA LYS A 12 -14.57 -82.16 -21.01
C LYS A 12 -15.93 -82.10 -20.30
N ALA A 13 -16.53 -83.26 -20.00
CA ALA A 13 -17.77 -83.36 -19.24
C ALA A 13 -17.62 -82.77 -17.83
N ARG A 14 -16.58 -83.14 -17.09
CA ARG A 14 -16.29 -82.58 -15.75
C ARG A 14 -16.01 -81.07 -15.79
N TYR A 15 -15.35 -80.58 -16.84
CA TYR A 15 -15.13 -79.13 -17.02
C TYR A 15 -16.43 -78.39 -17.35
N GLU A 16 -17.29 -78.97 -18.19
CA GLU A 16 -18.61 -78.39 -18.52
C GLU A 16 -19.56 -78.43 -17.32
N GLU A 17 -19.54 -79.51 -16.53
CA GLU A 17 -20.24 -79.63 -15.25
C GLU A 17 -19.77 -78.58 -14.24
N ALA A 18 -18.46 -78.50 -13.95
CA ALA A 18 -17.89 -77.49 -13.05
C ALA A 18 -18.12 -76.04 -13.54
N SER A 19 -18.08 -75.82 -14.87
CA SER A 19 -18.39 -74.51 -15.49
C SER A 19 -19.87 -74.15 -15.34
N SER A 20 -20.77 -75.12 -15.47
CA SER A 20 -22.21 -74.90 -15.23
C SER A 20 -22.53 -74.68 -13.75
N GLU A 21 -21.88 -75.41 -12.84
CA GLU A 21 -22.10 -75.28 -11.40
C GLU A 21 -21.53 -73.95 -10.86
N THR A 22 -20.35 -73.54 -11.34
CA THR A 22 -19.78 -72.22 -11.00
C THR A 22 -20.59 -71.07 -11.60
N LYS A 23 -21.11 -71.20 -12.83
CA LYS A 23 -22.08 -70.24 -13.39
C LYS A 23 -23.34 -70.15 -12.54
N ALA A 24 -23.98 -71.27 -12.20
CA ALA A 24 -25.19 -71.30 -11.38
C ALA A 24 -24.97 -70.60 -10.02
N LYS A 25 -23.84 -70.86 -9.36
CA LYS A 25 -23.45 -70.17 -8.11
C LYS A 25 -23.21 -68.67 -8.30
N HIS A 26 -22.64 -68.25 -9.43
CA HIS A 26 -22.45 -66.82 -9.75
C HIS A 26 -23.78 -66.12 -10.08
N GLU A 27 -24.69 -66.81 -10.77
CA GLU A 27 -26.00 -66.32 -11.17
C GLU A 27 -26.95 -66.22 -9.96
N GLU A 28 -26.88 -67.19 -9.03
CA GLU A 28 -27.53 -67.12 -7.71
C GLU A 28 -26.97 -65.97 -6.86
N ALA A 29 -25.64 -65.76 -6.85
CA ALA A 29 -25.01 -64.64 -6.16
C ALA A 29 -25.42 -63.28 -6.74
N LEU A 30 -25.52 -63.17 -8.07
CA LEU A 30 -26.03 -61.99 -8.76
C LEU A 30 -27.50 -61.72 -8.45
N GLN A 31 -28.36 -62.75 -8.42
CA GLN A 31 -29.77 -62.60 -8.01
C GLN A 31 -29.91 -62.17 -6.54
N LYS A 32 -29.07 -62.70 -5.63
CA LYS A 32 -28.99 -62.27 -4.22
C LYS A 32 -28.52 -60.81 -4.10
N LEU A 33 -27.53 -60.39 -4.89
CA LEU A 33 -27.10 -58.99 -4.95
C LEU A 33 -28.18 -58.07 -5.54
N GLN A 34 -28.89 -58.47 -6.59
CA GLN A 34 -29.99 -57.69 -7.19
C GLN A 34 -31.24 -57.61 -6.30
N THR A 35 -31.48 -58.59 -5.42
CA THR A 35 -32.54 -58.49 -4.40
C THR A 35 -32.10 -57.66 -3.19
N LEU A 36 -30.84 -57.74 -2.77
CA LEU A 36 -30.27 -56.83 -1.76
C LEU A 36 -30.25 -55.38 -2.23
N LEU A 37 -29.82 -55.12 -3.47
CA LEU A 37 -29.72 -53.76 -4.03
C LEU A 37 -31.10 -53.10 -4.11
N ARG A 38 -32.08 -53.78 -4.71
CA ARG A 38 -33.48 -53.35 -4.73
C ARG A 38 -34.05 -53.17 -3.33
N GLY A 39 -33.77 -54.10 -2.41
CA GLY A 39 -34.14 -53.95 -1.00
C GLY A 39 -33.40 -52.82 -0.26
N THR A 40 -32.31 -52.26 -0.80
CA THR A 40 -31.72 -50.99 -0.32
C THR A 40 -32.29 -49.77 -1.03
N GLU A 41 -32.64 -49.87 -2.32
CA GLU A 41 -33.28 -48.80 -3.09
C GLU A 41 -34.70 -48.52 -2.58
N GLU A 42 -35.49 -49.56 -2.30
CA GLU A 42 -36.83 -49.46 -1.69
C GLU A 42 -36.77 -48.81 -0.30
N ARG A 43 -35.77 -49.19 0.52
CA ARG A 43 -35.53 -48.54 1.83
C ARG A 43 -35.05 -47.10 1.68
N LEU A 44 -34.18 -46.80 0.71
CA LEU A 44 -33.73 -45.45 0.43
C LEU A 44 -34.91 -44.56 0.03
N ALA A 45 -35.75 -45.02 -0.91
CA ALA A 45 -36.97 -44.33 -1.33
C ALA A 45 -37.93 -44.10 -0.14
N ALA A 46 -38.15 -45.11 0.71
CA ALA A 46 -38.96 -44.97 1.91
C ALA A 46 -38.38 -43.91 2.88
N THR A 47 -37.06 -43.89 3.09
CA THR A 47 -36.43 -42.84 3.91
C THR A 47 -36.43 -41.46 3.23
N GLN A 48 -36.43 -41.38 1.90
CA GLN A 48 -36.52 -40.10 1.18
C GLN A 48 -37.92 -39.50 1.30
N GLU A 49 -38.98 -40.31 1.17
CA GLU A 49 -40.35 -39.85 1.37
C GLU A 49 -40.60 -39.50 2.85
N GLN A 50 -40.10 -40.29 3.81
CA GLN A 50 -40.15 -39.90 5.24
C GLN A 50 -39.40 -38.60 5.54
N ASN A 51 -38.24 -38.35 4.92
CA ASN A 51 -37.53 -37.07 5.10
C ASN A 51 -38.29 -35.89 4.46
N LYS A 52 -39.05 -36.13 3.38
CA LYS A 52 -39.91 -35.14 2.72
C LYS A 52 -41.16 -34.84 3.56
N ASP A 53 -41.80 -35.85 4.13
CA ASP A 53 -42.90 -35.70 5.09
C ASP A 53 -42.44 -34.92 6.32
N LEU A 54 -41.29 -35.28 6.91
CA LEU A 54 -40.68 -34.56 8.03
C LEU A 54 -40.27 -33.12 7.65
N LEU A 55 -39.81 -32.87 6.43
CA LEU A 55 -39.54 -31.51 5.94
C LEU A 55 -40.83 -30.68 5.84
N GLN A 56 -41.92 -31.28 5.38
CA GLN A 56 -43.21 -30.62 5.31
C GLN A 56 -43.80 -30.37 6.71
N GLU A 57 -43.70 -31.33 7.62
CA GLU A 57 -44.08 -31.18 9.03
C GLU A 57 -43.23 -30.09 9.72
N VAL A 58 -41.93 -29.98 9.43
CA VAL A 58 -41.06 -28.89 9.91
C VAL A 58 -41.45 -27.53 9.31
N VAL A 59 -41.98 -27.46 8.10
CA VAL A 59 -42.53 -26.22 7.52
C VAL A 59 -43.85 -25.84 8.20
N GLU A 60 -44.74 -26.80 8.43
CA GLU A 60 -46.01 -26.59 9.13
C GLU A 60 -45.77 -26.16 10.59
N LEU A 61 -44.80 -26.78 11.29
CA LEU A 61 -44.37 -26.41 12.64
C LEU A 61 -43.68 -25.05 12.71
N LYS A 62 -42.92 -24.64 11.68
CA LYS A 62 -42.37 -23.28 11.58
C LYS A 62 -43.48 -22.24 11.46
N LYS A 63 -44.45 -22.49 10.59
CA LYS A 63 -45.63 -21.63 10.43
C LYS A 63 -46.43 -21.54 11.73
N GLN A 64 -46.72 -22.66 12.39
CA GLN A 64 -47.35 -22.68 13.72
C GLN A 64 -46.53 -21.94 14.78
N ALA A 65 -45.19 -21.97 14.71
CA ALA A 65 -44.33 -21.21 15.61
C ALA A 65 -44.33 -19.69 15.31
N GLU A 66 -44.54 -19.28 14.06
CA GLU A 66 -44.71 -17.88 13.66
C GLU A 66 -46.10 -17.36 14.01
N ASP A 67 -47.16 -18.16 13.79
CA ASP A 67 -48.51 -17.90 14.27
C ASP A 67 -48.54 -17.79 15.81
N ALA A 68 -47.86 -18.69 16.52
CA ALA A 68 -47.72 -18.64 17.98
C ALA A 68 -46.93 -17.42 18.47
N ARG A 69 -45.91 -16.95 17.73
CA ARG A 69 -45.22 -15.69 18.04
C ARG A 69 -46.13 -14.48 17.80
N SER A 70 -46.90 -14.48 16.71
CA SER A 70 -47.91 -13.44 16.42
C SER A 70 -48.95 -13.36 17.55
N LEU A 71 -49.51 -14.51 17.94
CA LEU A 71 -50.40 -14.64 19.11
C LEU A 71 -49.72 -14.24 20.42
N THR A 72 -48.43 -14.51 20.61
CA THR A 72 -47.68 -14.06 21.80
C THR A 72 -47.53 -12.55 21.82
N CYS A 73 -47.19 -11.91 20.69
CA CYS A 73 -47.13 -10.46 20.58
C CYS A 73 -48.49 -9.82 20.88
N LEU A 74 -49.57 -10.34 20.28
CA LEU A 74 -50.94 -9.88 20.53
C LEU A 74 -51.35 -10.10 22.00
N LEU A 75 -51.01 -11.24 22.60
CA LEU A 75 -51.24 -11.49 24.03
C LEU A 75 -50.44 -10.53 24.91
N THR A 76 -49.19 -10.18 24.58
CA THR A 76 -48.43 -9.17 25.35
C THR A 76 -48.95 -7.74 25.16
N SER A 77 -49.57 -7.42 24.01
CA SER A 77 -50.29 -6.15 23.83
C SER A 77 -51.56 -6.12 24.68
N ALA A 78 -52.40 -7.15 24.56
CA ALA A 78 -53.61 -7.30 25.35
C ALA A 78 -53.32 -7.37 26.86
N GLN A 79 -52.22 -8.00 27.28
CA GLN A 79 -51.76 -7.99 28.67
C GLN A 79 -51.42 -6.58 29.12
N ARG A 80 -50.59 -5.83 28.37
CA ARG A 80 -50.30 -4.42 28.67
C ARG A 80 -51.55 -3.54 28.70
N GLU A 81 -52.51 -3.77 27.80
CA GLU A 81 -53.80 -3.08 27.80
C GLU A 81 -54.61 -3.44 29.06
N THR A 82 -54.66 -4.72 29.48
CA THR A 82 -55.31 -5.10 30.75
C THR A 82 -54.56 -4.63 31.99
N GLU A 83 -53.24 -4.47 31.94
CA GLU A 83 -52.41 -3.88 33.00
C GLU A 83 -52.69 -2.38 33.10
N LEU A 84 -52.70 -1.64 31.97
CA LEU A 84 -53.05 -0.23 31.90
C LEU A 84 -54.48 0.02 32.42
N MET A 85 -55.45 -0.74 31.93
CA MET A 85 -56.84 -0.72 32.45
C MET A 85 -56.91 -1.11 33.93
N SER A 86 -55.99 -1.93 34.44
CA SER A 86 -55.91 -2.27 35.87
C SER A 86 -55.23 -1.19 36.71
N GLU A 87 -54.35 -0.40 36.12
CA GLU A 87 -53.76 0.83 36.67
C GLU A 87 -54.84 1.92 36.77
N GLU A 88 -55.60 2.14 35.69
CA GLU A 88 -56.75 3.06 35.63
C GLU A 88 -57.86 2.64 36.61
N LEU A 89 -58.23 1.36 36.65
CA LEU A 89 -59.16 0.83 37.66
C LEU A 89 -58.60 0.86 39.09
N ARG A 90 -57.32 1.15 39.30
CA ARG A 90 -56.72 1.41 40.62
C ARG A 90 -56.80 2.91 40.96
N GLY A 91 -56.56 3.77 39.97
CA GLY A 91 -56.83 5.22 40.04
C GLY A 91 -58.29 5.50 40.37
N LEU A 92 -59.23 5.02 39.55
CA LEU A 92 -60.68 5.14 39.76
C LEU A 92 -61.17 4.52 41.07
N ARG A 93 -60.51 3.47 41.59
CA ARG A 93 -60.80 2.94 42.93
C ARG A 93 -60.31 3.86 44.05
N SER A 94 -59.17 4.50 43.88
CA SER A 94 -58.60 5.47 44.82
C SER A 94 -59.40 6.77 44.84
N GLU A 95 -59.80 7.26 43.66
CA GLU A 95 -60.71 8.41 43.49
C GLU A 95 -62.09 8.12 44.07
N LYS A 96 -62.67 6.93 43.80
CA LYS A 96 -63.90 6.48 44.47
C LYS A 96 -63.76 6.39 46.00
N GLN A 97 -62.56 6.08 46.51
CA GLN A 97 -62.30 6.04 47.94
C GLN A 97 -62.18 7.46 48.55
N LEU A 98 -61.59 8.42 47.82
CA LEU A 98 -61.61 9.84 48.16
C LEU A 98 -63.05 10.39 48.16
N LEU A 99 -63.81 10.18 47.08
CA LEU A 99 -65.23 10.58 46.99
C LEU A 99 -66.10 9.91 48.08
N ALA A 100 -65.74 8.71 48.54
CA ALA A 100 -66.38 8.07 49.69
C ALA A 100 -65.97 8.69 51.04
N GLN A 101 -64.72 9.19 51.17
CA GLN A 101 -64.28 9.94 52.34
C GLN A 101 -64.96 11.32 52.41
N GLU A 102 -65.00 12.05 51.29
CA GLU A 102 -65.74 13.31 51.14
C GLU A 102 -67.24 13.12 51.37
N GLY A 103 -67.85 12.07 50.80
CA GLY A 103 -69.25 11.71 51.05
C GLY A 103 -69.53 11.40 52.52
N ASN A 104 -68.58 10.82 53.25
CA ASN A 104 -68.70 10.62 54.70
C ASN A 104 -68.48 11.91 55.52
N ALA A 105 -67.60 12.82 55.06
CA ALA A 105 -67.45 14.15 55.65
C ALA A 105 -68.74 14.98 55.48
N LEU A 106 -69.28 15.08 54.26
CA LEU A 106 -70.56 15.73 53.95
C LEU A 106 -71.74 15.09 54.70
N LYS A 107 -71.72 13.77 54.92
CA LYS A 107 -72.72 13.08 55.74
C LYS A 107 -72.60 13.42 57.23
N SER A 108 -71.39 13.66 57.72
CA SER A 108 -71.13 14.10 59.10
C SER A 108 -71.55 15.56 59.29
N GLU A 109 -71.24 16.42 58.32
CA GLU A 109 -71.69 17.82 58.29
C GLU A 109 -73.22 17.93 58.18
N LYS A 110 -73.86 17.10 57.34
CA LYS A 110 -75.32 16.95 57.32
C LYS A 110 -75.87 16.49 58.68
N GLY A 111 -75.17 15.63 59.41
CA GLY A 111 -75.53 15.27 60.79
C GLY A 111 -75.50 16.46 61.75
N ALA A 112 -74.46 17.29 61.66
CA ALA A 112 -74.36 18.53 62.45
C ALA A 112 -75.44 19.55 62.07
N LEU A 113 -75.79 19.67 60.79
CA LEU A 113 -76.89 20.54 60.33
C LEU A 113 -78.27 20.02 60.75
N MET A 114 -78.52 18.71 60.70
CA MET A 114 -79.76 18.12 61.24
C MET A 114 -79.88 18.33 62.76
N SER A 115 -78.77 18.28 63.50
CA SER A 115 -78.77 18.58 64.94
C SER A 115 -79.19 20.03 65.22
N LYS A 116 -78.63 20.98 64.46
CA LYS A 116 -79.04 22.41 64.51
C LYS A 116 -80.48 22.64 64.08
N LEU A 117 -81.01 21.83 63.15
CA LEU A 117 -82.42 21.89 62.74
C LEU A 117 -83.34 21.46 63.90
N VAL A 118 -83.00 20.40 64.63
CA VAL A 118 -83.76 19.96 65.83
C VAL A 118 -83.67 20.99 66.96
N GLU A 119 -82.53 21.68 67.14
CA GLU A 119 -82.43 22.84 68.05
C GLU A 119 -83.32 24.04 67.62
N ALA A 120 -83.55 24.21 66.31
CA ALA A 120 -84.45 25.23 65.79
C ALA A 120 -85.94 24.81 65.94
N GLU A 121 -86.28 23.56 65.65
CA GLU A 121 -87.64 23.02 65.79
C GLU A 121 -88.09 23.01 67.26
N THR A 122 -87.23 22.62 68.19
CA THR A 122 -87.51 22.70 69.64
C THR A 122 -87.74 24.15 70.09
N ARG A 123 -86.95 25.12 69.62
CA ARG A 123 -87.21 26.56 69.82
C ARG A 123 -88.56 27.01 69.24
N VAL A 124 -88.96 26.53 68.07
CA VAL A 124 -90.28 26.83 67.49
C VAL A 124 -91.41 26.25 68.35
N THR A 125 -91.29 25.03 68.89
CA THR A 125 -92.31 24.48 69.79
C THR A 125 -92.44 25.27 71.10
N PHE A 126 -91.34 25.80 71.64
CA PHE A 126 -91.36 26.67 72.82
C PHE A 126 -92.11 27.99 72.54
N LEU A 127 -91.85 28.61 71.38
CA LEU A 127 -92.56 29.83 70.93
C LEU A 127 -94.05 29.58 70.69
N GLN A 128 -94.45 28.41 70.18
CA GLN A 128 -95.86 28.02 70.05
C GLN A 128 -96.54 27.82 71.41
N GLU A 129 -95.81 27.39 72.45
CA GLU A 129 -96.34 27.26 73.80
C GLU A 129 -96.53 28.62 74.48
N ASP A 130 -95.62 29.56 74.29
CA ASP A 130 -95.82 30.96 74.70
C ASP A 130 -96.95 31.65 73.92
N GLN A 131 -97.14 31.32 72.64
CA GLN A 131 -98.26 31.82 71.84
C GLN A 131 -99.63 31.36 72.38
N ARG A 132 -99.74 30.18 72.99
CA ARG A 132 -100.96 29.74 73.70
C ARG A 132 -101.19 30.54 74.99
N LYS A 133 -100.15 30.85 75.76
CA LYS A 133 -100.24 31.68 76.98
C LYS A 133 -100.77 33.08 76.66
N LEU A 134 -100.31 33.67 75.56
CA LEU A 134 -100.81 34.95 75.03
C LEU A 134 -102.28 34.86 74.56
N TRP A 135 -102.73 33.72 74.06
CA TRP A 135 -104.10 33.54 73.57
C TRP A 135 -105.13 33.65 74.71
N SER A 136 -104.90 33.00 75.86
CA SER A 136 -105.78 33.13 77.04
C SER A 136 -105.77 34.54 77.66
N ILE A 137 -104.69 35.31 77.51
CA ILE A 137 -104.66 36.74 77.92
C ILE A 137 -105.51 37.59 76.97
N ASN A 138 -105.46 37.30 75.67
CA ASN A 138 -106.27 37.99 74.65
C ASN A 138 -107.77 37.67 74.76
N GLU A 139 -108.12 36.46 75.22
CA GLU A 139 -109.51 36.04 75.49
C GLU A 139 -110.12 36.82 76.66
N ALA A 140 -109.34 37.09 77.73
CA ALA A 140 -109.75 37.97 78.83
C ALA A 140 -109.95 39.44 78.38
N LEU A 141 -109.05 39.95 77.52
CA LEU A 141 -109.14 41.32 76.98
C LEU A 141 -110.34 41.52 76.02
N ASN A 142 -110.84 40.47 75.37
CA ASN A 142 -111.99 40.59 74.47
C ASN A 142 -113.31 40.87 75.21
N LEU A 143 -113.50 40.39 76.44
CA LEU A 143 -114.71 40.73 77.24
C LEU A 143 -114.74 42.23 77.63
N GLU A 144 -113.58 42.85 77.83
CA GLU A 144 -113.48 44.28 78.09
C GLU A 144 -113.71 45.13 76.82
N LYS A 145 -113.45 44.53 75.65
CA LYS A 145 -113.49 45.20 74.35
C LYS A 145 -114.90 45.35 73.76
N GLU A 146 -115.83 44.46 74.10
CA GLU A 146 -117.24 44.58 73.67
C GLU A 146 -117.95 45.81 74.26
N GLN A 147 -117.45 46.38 75.36
CA GLN A 147 -118.02 47.59 75.98
C GLN A 147 -117.59 48.92 75.31
N LEU A 148 -116.67 48.88 74.34
CA LEU A 148 -116.11 50.09 73.69
C LEU A 148 -116.41 50.16 72.17
N LEU A 149 -117.47 49.48 71.72
CA LEU A 149 -117.80 49.34 70.29
C LEU A 149 -118.78 50.39 69.72
N GLU A 150 -119.26 51.37 70.50
CA GLU A 150 -120.19 52.40 70.01
C GLU A 150 -119.51 53.72 69.56
N GLU A 151 -118.25 54.01 69.94
CA GLU A 151 -117.58 55.29 69.62
C GLU A 151 -116.27 55.16 68.82
N LYS A 152 -116.38 54.99 67.48
CA LYS A 152 -115.67 55.75 66.42
C LYS A 152 -115.63 55.05 65.07
N LEU A 153 -116.63 55.34 64.22
CA LEU A 153 -116.28 55.63 62.82
C LEU A 153 -115.37 56.87 62.81
N HIS A 154 -114.19 56.78 62.18
CA HIS A 154 -113.51 57.88 61.43
C HIS A 154 -112.06 57.55 60.98
N GLN A 155 -111.41 56.48 61.47
CA GLN A 155 -109.98 56.21 61.18
C GLN A 155 -109.70 55.21 60.03
N GLN A 156 -110.69 54.85 59.21
CA GLN A 156 -110.53 53.81 58.18
C GLN A 156 -109.77 54.26 56.91
N GLY A 157 -109.43 55.55 56.78
CA GLY A 157 -108.86 56.12 55.55
C GLY A 157 -107.33 56.01 55.38
N GLN A 158 -106.53 55.91 56.45
CA GLN A 158 -105.06 55.95 56.33
C GLN A 158 -104.43 54.57 56.15
N LEU A 159 -104.90 53.54 56.88
CA LEU A 159 -104.32 52.19 56.88
C LEU A 159 -104.32 51.50 55.49
N GLN A 160 -105.24 51.86 54.60
CA GLN A 160 -105.27 51.33 53.22
C GLN A 160 -104.14 51.89 52.33
N SER A 161 -103.60 53.07 52.64
CA SER A 161 -102.50 53.68 51.89
C SER A 161 -101.16 52.99 52.20
N GLU A 162 -100.92 52.69 53.47
CA GLU A 162 -99.67 52.08 53.94
C GLU A 162 -99.54 50.61 53.52
N ALA A 163 -100.65 49.86 53.52
CA ALA A 163 -100.67 48.48 53.02
C ALA A 163 -100.28 48.38 51.53
N LEU A 164 -100.82 49.26 50.68
CA LEU A 164 -100.50 49.31 49.24
C LEU A 164 -99.06 49.79 48.97
N ALA A 165 -98.48 50.59 49.86
CA ALA A 165 -97.06 50.96 49.78
C ALA A 165 -96.15 49.76 50.07
N ALA A 166 -96.41 49.01 51.15
CA ALA A 166 -95.63 47.83 51.52
C ALA A 166 -95.72 46.69 50.50
N GLU A 167 -96.87 46.53 49.83
CA GLU A 167 -97.03 45.55 48.75
C GLU A 167 -96.27 45.95 47.47
N ARG A 168 -96.28 47.25 47.12
CA ARG A 168 -95.42 47.78 46.03
C ARG A 168 -93.93 47.60 46.32
N GLU A 169 -93.49 47.80 47.56
CA GLU A 169 -92.09 47.65 47.95
C GLU A 169 -91.62 46.19 47.84
N LYS A 170 -92.46 45.23 48.27
CA LYS A 170 -92.20 43.80 48.06
C LYS A 170 -92.13 43.41 46.57
N LEU A 171 -93.02 43.96 45.74
CA LEU A 171 -92.99 43.71 44.30
C LEU A 171 -91.74 44.30 43.64
N LEU A 172 -91.29 45.48 44.09
CA LEU A 172 -90.01 46.07 43.65
C LEU A 172 -88.81 45.20 44.04
N GLN A 173 -88.77 44.67 45.27
CA GLN A 173 -87.71 43.73 45.71
C GLN A 173 -87.73 42.42 44.89
N GLY A 174 -88.91 41.90 44.53
CA GLY A 174 -89.04 40.75 43.62
C GLY A 174 -88.51 41.04 42.21
N VAL A 175 -88.74 42.26 41.70
CA VAL A 175 -88.19 42.70 40.41
C VAL A 175 -86.67 42.88 40.45
N THR A 176 -86.09 43.41 41.54
CA THR A 176 -84.62 43.53 41.64
C THR A 176 -83.94 42.16 41.72
N VAL A 177 -84.45 41.22 42.54
CA VAL A 177 -83.89 39.86 42.64
C VAL A 177 -83.95 39.13 41.29
N THR A 178 -85.09 39.20 40.58
CA THR A 178 -85.22 38.56 39.26
C THR A 178 -84.38 39.25 38.17
N GLN A 179 -84.06 40.55 38.31
CA GLN A 179 -83.07 41.23 37.47
C GLN A 179 -81.63 40.79 37.77
N GLU A 180 -81.27 40.58 39.04
CA GLU A 180 -79.96 40.06 39.46
C GLU A 180 -79.74 38.62 38.96
N GLU A 181 -80.74 37.74 39.09
CA GLU A 181 -80.71 36.39 38.52
C GLU A 181 -80.57 36.40 36.99
N LEU A 182 -81.31 37.28 36.29
CA LEU A 182 -81.22 37.41 34.84
C LEU A 182 -79.85 37.93 34.38
N LEU A 183 -79.22 38.82 35.15
CA LEU A 183 -77.85 39.28 34.91
C LEU A 183 -76.84 38.15 35.14
N LYS A 184 -77.01 37.35 36.20
CA LYS A 184 -76.15 36.19 36.49
C LYS A 184 -76.21 35.15 35.37
N VAL A 185 -77.42 34.78 34.92
CA VAL A 185 -77.59 33.85 33.80
C VAL A 185 -76.99 34.40 32.49
N ARG A 186 -77.02 35.73 32.28
CA ARG A 186 -76.33 36.37 31.15
C ARG A 186 -74.80 36.26 31.24
N THR A 187 -74.20 36.47 32.42
CA THR A 187 -72.74 36.36 32.57
C THR A 187 -72.26 34.91 32.48
N GLU A 188 -73.02 33.95 33.03
CA GLU A 188 -72.77 32.51 32.89
C GLU A 188 -72.86 32.07 31.42
N ASN A 189 -73.89 32.50 30.68
CA ASN A 189 -74.04 32.17 29.25
C ASN A 189 -72.93 32.82 28.38
N ALA A 190 -72.53 34.06 28.68
CA ALA A 190 -71.39 34.69 28.01
C ALA A 190 -70.06 33.94 28.27
N SER A 191 -69.84 33.45 29.50
CA SER A 191 -68.70 32.60 29.84
C SER A 191 -68.73 31.26 29.09
N LEU A 192 -69.89 30.62 28.98
CA LEU A 192 -70.08 29.40 28.20
C LEU A 192 -69.86 29.60 26.69
N GLN A 193 -70.27 30.75 26.14
CA GLN A 193 -69.97 31.11 24.74
C GLN A 193 -68.46 31.33 24.51
N ALA A 194 -67.77 32.00 25.42
CA ALA A 194 -66.31 32.17 25.35
C ALA A 194 -65.57 30.83 25.47
N SER A 195 -65.98 29.95 26.39
CA SER A 195 -65.44 28.60 26.54
C SER A 195 -65.66 27.76 25.26
N ARG A 196 -66.85 27.82 24.67
CA ARG A 196 -67.14 27.16 23.38
C ARG A 196 -66.27 27.69 22.24
N ALA A 197 -66.02 28.99 22.18
CA ALA A 197 -65.14 29.58 21.17
C ALA A 197 -63.66 29.16 21.35
N ALA A 198 -63.19 29.04 22.59
CA ALA A 198 -61.85 28.52 22.88
C ALA A 198 -61.70 27.03 22.48
N LEU A 199 -62.70 26.20 22.76
CA LEU A 199 -62.73 24.79 22.34
C LEU A 199 -62.81 24.65 20.81
N GLN A 200 -63.56 25.52 20.13
CA GLN A 200 -63.64 25.59 18.66
C GLN A 200 -62.25 25.85 18.06
N ALA A 201 -61.52 26.86 18.56
CA ALA A 201 -60.17 27.17 18.11
C ALA A 201 -59.16 26.03 18.37
N LEU A 202 -59.24 25.36 19.54
CA LEU A 202 -58.38 24.23 19.86
C LEU A 202 -58.61 23.03 18.92
N VAL A 203 -59.85 22.79 18.49
CA VAL A 203 -60.18 21.76 17.49
C VAL A 203 -59.57 22.12 16.13
N GLU A 204 -59.68 23.38 15.71
CA GLU A 204 -59.11 23.87 14.44
C GLU A 204 -57.57 23.78 14.44
N GLU A 205 -56.91 24.10 15.56
CA GLU A 205 -55.46 23.95 15.74
C GLU A 205 -55.01 22.47 15.72
N LEU A 206 -55.71 21.58 16.43
CA LEU A 206 -55.44 20.13 16.39
C LEU A 206 -55.67 19.54 14.99
N GLN A 207 -56.63 20.07 14.24
CA GLN A 207 -56.94 19.61 12.90
C GLN A 207 -55.87 20.07 11.89
N PHE A 208 -55.37 21.31 11.99
CA PHE A 208 -54.21 21.79 11.24
C PHE A 208 -52.93 21.00 11.58
N SER A 209 -52.68 20.74 12.87
CA SER A 209 -51.55 19.93 13.33
C SER A 209 -51.58 18.52 12.75
N LYS A 210 -52.76 17.87 12.76
CA LYS A 210 -52.99 16.56 12.13
C LYS A 210 -52.71 16.59 10.63
N GLU A 211 -53.20 17.60 9.91
CA GLU A 211 -53.01 17.73 8.46
C GLU A 211 -51.52 17.91 8.11
N SER A 212 -50.80 18.76 8.87
CA SER A 212 -49.35 18.93 8.75
C SER A 212 -48.58 17.63 9.03
N LEU A 213 -48.93 16.88 10.09
CA LEU A 213 -48.33 15.58 10.39
C LEU A 213 -48.60 14.54 9.28
N THR A 214 -49.80 14.54 8.67
CA THR A 214 -50.07 13.63 7.54
C THR A 214 -49.29 13.99 6.27
N ALA A 215 -49.00 15.28 6.05
CA ALA A 215 -48.14 15.71 4.94
C ALA A 215 -46.68 15.29 5.15
N GLU A 216 -46.14 15.47 6.36
CA GLU A 216 -44.79 15.02 6.72
C GLU A 216 -44.67 13.49 6.59
N CYS A 217 -45.61 12.73 7.14
CA CYS A 217 -45.67 11.27 7.01
C CYS A 217 -45.80 10.76 5.56
N GLN A 218 -46.27 11.59 4.62
CA GLN A 218 -46.33 11.23 3.21
C GLN A 218 -45.02 11.55 2.48
N LYS A 219 -44.40 12.70 2.80
CA LYS A 219 -43.05 13.06 2.36
C LYS A 219 -42.00 12.03 2.84
N ASP A 220 -42.09 11.57 4.08
CA ASP A 220 -41.23 10.51 4.63
C ASP A 220 -41.38 9.18 3.86
N ARG A 221 -42.58 8.84 3.37
CA ARG A 221 -42.77 7.67 2.50
C ARG A 221 -42.12 7.87 1.14
N GLU A 222 -42.32 9.02 0.51
CA GLU A 222 -41.67 9.33 -0.77
C GLU A 222 -40.14 9.30 -0.67
N GLU A 223 -39.57 9.79 0.44
CA GLU A 223 -38.13 9.73 0.68
C GLU A 223 -37.66 8.30 0.96
N LYS A 224 -38.41 7.52 1.76
CA LYS A 224 -38.15 6.09 1.97
C LYS A 224 -38.15 5.31 0.65
N ASP A 225 -39.14 5.53 -0.21
CA ASP A 225 -39.26 4.79 -1.47
C ASP A 225 -38.12 5.15 -2.44
N ARG A 226 -37.72 6.44 -2.49
CA ARG A 226 -36.50 6.89 -3.21
C ARG A 226 -35.23 6.25 -2.65
N LEU A 227 -35.11 6.09 -1.33
CA LEU A 227 -33.97 5.42 -0.69
C LEU A 227 -33.97 3.91 -0.99
N GLU A 228 -35.12 3.24 -0.95
CA GLU A 228 -35.23 1.83 -1.35
C GLU A 228 -34.83 1.61 -2.81
N ASP A 229 -35.26 2.46 -3.75
CA ASP A 229 -34.85 2.36 -5.15
C ASP A 229 -33.35 2.65 -5.35
N ARG A 230 -32.79 3.58 -4.58
CA ARG A 230 -31.34 3.84 -4.56
C ARG A 230 -30.56 2.62 -4.02
N VAL A 231 -31.08 1.92 -3.02
CA VAL A 231 -30.53 0.66 -2.51
C VAL A 231 -30.66 -0.46 -3.56
N LYS A 232 -31.81 -0.62 -4.23
CA LYS A 232 -32.00 -1.59 -5.33
C LYS A 232 -30.99 -1.36 -6.46
N LYS A 233 -30.69 -0.10 -6.80
CA LYS A 233 -29.65 0.27 -7.79
C LYS A 233 -28.25 -0.07 -7.31
N LEU A 234 -27.89 0.28 -6.07
CA LEU A 234 -26.58 -0.07 -5.50
C LEU A 234 -26.39 -1.60 -5.39
N VAL A 235 -27.44 -2.37 -5.13
CA VAL A 235 -27.38 -3.85 -5.11
C VAL A 235 -27.13 -4.42 -6.52
N SER A 236 -27.75 -3.88 -7.57
CA SER A 236 -27.51 -4.35 -8.94
C SER A 236 -26.13 -3.94 -9.48
N GLU A 237 -25.65 -2.75 -9.12
CA GLU A 237 -24.28 -2.29 -9.40
C GLU A 237 -23.23 -3.16 -8.69
N ASN A 238 -23.40 -3.44 -7.39
CA ASN A 238 -22.53 -4.37 -6.66
C ASN A 238 -22.55 -5.79 -7.26
N LEU A 239 -23.71 -6.28 -7.73
CA LEU A 239 -23.81 -7.57 -8.40
C LEU A 239 -23.08 -7.61 -9.76
N ALA A 240 -22.99 -6.47 -10.48
CA ALA A 240 -22.18 -6.35 -11.68
C ALA A 240 -20.68 -6.36 -11.34
N VAL A 241 -20.25 -5.54 -10.37
CA VAL A 241 -18.86 -5.49 -9.89
C VAL A 241 -18.39 -6.85 -9.36
N ALA A 242 -19.24 -7.60 -8.65
CA ALA A 242 -18.93 -8.97 -8.22
C ALA A 242 -18.68 -9.91 -9.41
N LYS A 243 -19.52 -9.86 -10.45
CA LYS A 243 -19.33 -10.67 -11.67
C LYS A 243 -18.06 -10.31 -12.43
N ASP A 244 -17.67 -9.03 -12.45
CA ASP A 244 -16.43 -8.60 -13.11
C ASP A 244 -15.17 -8.91 -12.27
N LYS A 245 -15.28 -8.89 -10.94
CA LYS A 245 -14.28 -9.45 -10.03
C LYS A 245 -14.09 -10.96 -10.29
N ASP A 246 -15.16 -11.74 -10.41
CA ASP A 246 -15.09 -13.18 -10.69
C ASP A 246 -14.48 -13.48 -12.07
N LYS A 247 -14.82 -12.70 -13.11
CA LYS A 247 -14.15 -12.78 -14.42
C LYS A 247 -12.64 -12.50 -14.30
N THR A 248 -12.27 -11.52 -13.48
CA THR A 248 -10.87 -11.11 -13.28
C THR A 248 -10.08 -12.18 -12.50
N ILE A 249 -10.67 -12.76 -11.46
CA ILE A 249 -10.10 -13.90 -10.72
C ILE A 249 -9.86 -15.08 -11.66
N LYS A 250 -10.83 -15.43 -12.52
CA LYS A 250 -10.67 -16.51 -13.51
C LYS A 250 -9.54 -16.23 -14.52
N LYS A 251 -9.40 -14.99 -14.99
CA LYS A 251 -8.26 -14.60 -15.84
C LYS A 251 -6.93 -14.77 -15.11
N LEU A 252 -6.83 -14.27 -13.88
CA LEU A 252 -5.62 -14.39 -13.05
C LEU A 252 -5.26 -15.85 -12.76
N GLN A 253 -6.25 -16.72 -12.51
CA GLN A 253 -6.06 -18.17 -12.39
C GLN A 253 -5.49 -18.76 -13.68
N SER A 254 -6.08 -18.47 -14.86
CA SER A 254 -5.55 -18.98 -16.13
C SER A 254 -4.12 -18.50 -16.45
N SER A 255 -3.78 -17.25 -16.13
CA SER A 255 -2.39 -16.75 -16.31
C SER A 255 -1.41 -17.33 -15.29
N TYR A 256 -1.87 -17.69 -14.08
CA TYR A 256 -1.05 -18.39 -13.10
C TYR A 256 -0.81 -19.85 -13.51
N GLU A 257 -1.83 -20.53 -14.04
CA GLU A 257 -1.71 -21.86 -14.64
C GLU A 257 -0.82 -21.88 -15.90
N GLU A 258 -0.73 -20.75 -16.62
CA GLU A 258 0.24 -20.53 -17.71
C GLU A 258 1.66 -20.37 -17.17
N LEU A 259 1.88 -19.43 -16.24
CA LEU A 259 3.19 -19.21 -15.62
C LEU A 259 3.75 -20.47 -14.95
N VAL A 260 2.89 -21.30 -14.34
CA VAL A 260 3.28 -22.60 -13.75
C VAL A 260 3.58 -23.68 -14.80
N ARG A 261 3.06 -23.58 -16.03
CA ARG A 261 3.50 -24.41 -17.17
C ARG A 261 4.87 -23.95 -17.66
N ASP A 262 5.06 -22.65 -17.83
CA ASP A 262 6.30 -22.07 -18.36
C ASP A 262 7.47 -22.27 -17.38
N GLN A 263 7.25 -22.10 -16.07
CA GLN A 263 8.23 -22.45 -15.04
C GLN A 263 8.63 -23.93 -15.07
N LYS A 264 7.70 -24.85 -15.37
CA LYS A 264 8.02 -26.28 -15.51
C LYS A 264 8.82 -26.57 -16.77
N ALA A 265 8.55 -25.87 -17.87
CA ALA A 265 9.34 -25.96 -19.10
C ALA A 265 10.78 -25.45 -18.87
N LEU A 266 10.93 -24.26 -18.28
CA LEU A 266 12.24 -23.67 -17.96
C LEU A 266 13.04 -24.55 -16.99
N VAL A 267 12.41 -25.13 -15.97
CA VAL A 267 13.05 -26.09 -15.04
C VAL A 267 13.46 -27.40 -15.74
N GLN A 268 12.83 -27.77 -16.86
CA GLN A 268 13.27 -28.90 -17.67
C GLN A 268 14.45 -28.51 -18.57
N GLU A 269 14.37 -27.39 -19.28
CA GLU A 269 15.46 -26.84 -20.09
C GLU A 269 16.75 -26.64 -19.28
N ILE A 270 16.65 -26.13 -18.05
CA ILE A 270 17.80 -25.99 -17.13
C ILE A 270 18.43 -27.36 -16.79
N LYS A 271 17.66 -28.43 -16.63
CA LYS A 271 18.20 -29.79 -16.39
C LYS A 271 18.91 -30.32 -17.62
N ASP A 272 18.32 -30.12 -18.81
CA ASP A 272 18.85 -30.62 -20.07
C ASP A 272 20.17 -29.91 -20.43
N LEU A 273 20.21 -28.58 -20.26
CA LEU A 273 21.44 -27.77 -20.35
C LEU A 273 22.48 -28.15 -19.28
N THR A 274 22.06 -28.52 -18.06
CA THR A 274 22.98 -29.01 -17.01
C THR A 274 23.58 -30.37 -17.37
N ALA A 275 22.80 -31.27 -17.97
CA ALA A 275 23.28 -32.55 -18.48
C ALA A 275 24.26 -32.37 -19.66
N GLU A 276 23.97 -31.46 -20.59
CA GLU A 276 24.87 -31.11 -21.68
C GLU A 276 26.17 -30.48 -21.17
N LYS A 277 26.09 -29.53 -20.23
CA LYS A 277 27.26 -28.93 -19.56
C LYS A 277 28.13 -29.99 -18.89
N LYS A 278 27.53 -31.01 -18.26
CA LYS A 278 28.27 -32.13 -17.68
C LYS A 278 28.97 -32.97 -18.75
N SER A 279 28.29 -33.30 -19.85
CA SER A 279 28.89 -34.00 -21.00
C SER A 279 30.04 -33.21 -21.63
N ALA A 280 29.92 -31.88 -21.70
CA ALA A 280 30.98 -30.99 -22.18
C ALA A 280 32.20 -30.99 -21.24
N ALA A 281 32.00 -30.91 -19.92
CA ALA A 281 33.08 -30.99 -18.93
C ALA A 281 33.80 -32.35 -18.92
N GLU A 282 33.05 -33.45 -19.07
CA GLU A 282 33.60 -34.80 -19.23
C GLU A 282 34.49 -34.88 -20.49
N LYS A 283 34.04 -34.33 -21.63
CA LYS A 283 34.85 -34.22 -22.86
C LYS A 283 36.08 -33.31 -22.70
N GLN A 284 35.94 -32.18 -22.02
CA GLN A 284 37.05 -31.25 -21.76
C GLN A 284 38.16 -31.94 -20.95
N SER A 285 37.80 -32.62 -19.85
CA SER A 285 38.78 -33.36 -19.05
C SER A 285 39.45 -34.50 -19.84
N GLY A 286 38.73 -35.13 -20.78
CA GLY A 286 39.31 -36.08 -21.73
C GLY A 286 40.37 -35.44 -22.64
N LEU A 287 40.11 -34.25 -23.18
CA LEU A 287 41.06 -33.49 -24.01
C LEU A 287 42.26 -32.99 -23.19
N GLU A 288 42.05 -32.51 -21.96
CA GLU A 288 43.12 -32.08 -21.06
C GLU A 288 44.08 -33.24 -20.73
N ASN A 289 43.55 -34.44 -20.46
CA ASN A 289 44.36 -35.64 -20.26
C ASN A 289 45.18 -36.01 -21.52
N ILE A 290 44.61 -35.86 -22.72
CA ILE A 290 45.34 -36.07 -23.99
C ILE A 290 46.45 -35.03 -24.18
N CYS A 291 46.18 -33.75 -23.89
CA CYS A 291 47.18 -32.68 -23.94
C CYS A 291 48.33 -32.91 -22.95
N VAL A 292 48.05 -33.42 -21.75
CA VAL A 292 49.09 -33.81 -20.77
C VAL A 292 49.92 -34.99 -21.29
N ALA A 293 49.30 -36.02 -21.86
CA ALA A 293 50.01 -37.16 -22.44
C ALA A 293 50.94 -36.75 -23.60
N LEU A 294 50.43 -35.95 -24.55
CA LEU A 294 51.21 -35.42 -25.67
C LEU A 294 52.36 -34.51 -25.20
N LYS A 295 52.17 -33.76 -24.11
CA LYS A 295 53.24 -32.95 -23.52
C LYS A 295 54.35 -33.82 -22.92
N VAL A 296 54.00 -34.90 -22.21
CA VAL A 296 54.97 -35.86 -21.67
C VAL A 296 55.76 -36.55 -22.80
N GLU A 297 55.10 -36.91 -23.90
CA GLU A 297 55.76 -37.45 -25.10
C GLU A 297 56.71 -36.43 -25.74
N MET A 298 56.27 -35.18 -25.91
CA MET A 298 57.11 -34.09 -26.42
C MET A 298 58.32 -33.81 -25.53
N ASP A 299 58.15 -33.74 -24.20
CA ASP A 299 59.24 -33.52 -23.25
C ASP A 299 60.25 -34.69 -23.25
N GLY A 300 59.77 -35.93 -23.43
CA GLY A 300 60.61 -37.12 -23.61
C GLY A 300 61.41 -37.13 -24.93
N LEU A 301 60.80 -36.68 -26.03
CA LEU A 301 61.48 -36.51 -27.32
C LEU A 301 62.52 -35.37 -27.26
N LEU A 302 62.19 -34.26 -26.58
CA LEU A 302 63.12 -33.16 -26.34
C LEU A 302 64.32 -33.60 -25.49
N GLN A 303 64.11 -34.44 -24.47
CA GLN A 303 65.21 -34.99 -23.68
C GLN A 303 66.09 -35.93 -24.52
N SER A 304 65.48 -36.87 -25.25
CA SER A 304 66.18 -37.79 -26.17
C SER A 304 67.04 -37.03 -27.19
N SER A 305 66.54 -35.88 -27.68
CA SER A 305 67.28 -34.99 -28.59
C SER A 305 68.52 -34.33 -27.93
N ARG A 306 68.42 -33.92 -26.65
CA ARG A 306 69.57 -33.42 -25.88
C ARG A 306 70.61 -34.51 -25.65
N ASP A 307 70.17 -35.71 -25.30
CA ASP A 307 71.05 -36.84 -25.01
C ASP A 307 71.85 -37.24 -26.27
N LEU A 308 71.18 -37.28 -27.44
CA LEU A 308 71.84 -37.46 -28.74
C LEU A 308 72.79 -36.31 -29.12
N GLN A 309 72.52 -35.07 -28.71
CA GLN A 309 73.47 -33.96 -28.91
C GLN A 309 74.72 -34.11 -28.02
N LEU A 310 74.57 -34.60 -26.79
CA LEU A 310 75.69 -34.88 -25.89
C LEU A 310 76.55 -36.05 -26.42
N GLU A 311 75.92 -37.14 -26.88
CA GLU A 311 76.62 -38.27 -27.50
C GLU A 311 77.38 -37.86 -28.77
N LYS A 312 76.74 -37.06 -29.64
CA LYS A 312 77.41 -36.46 -30.81
C LYS A 312 78.61 -35.59 -30.41
N GLY A 313 78.50 -34.82 -29.32
CA GLY A 313 79.60 -34.03 -28.78
C GLY A 313 80.77 -34.88 -28.31
N ALA A 314 80.51 -35.99 -27.61
CA ALA A 314 81.53 -36.94 -27.18
C ALA A 314 82.23 -37.61 -28.37
N LEU A 315 81.47 -38.07 -29.37
CA LEU A 315 82.00 -38.69 -30.59
C LEU A 315 82.90 -37.74 -31.40
N LEU A 316 82.54 -36.45 -31.50
CA LEU A 316 83.40 -35.44 -32.11
C LEU A 316 84.69 -35.23 -31.31
N GLN A 317 84.61 -35.18 -29.98
CA GLN A 317 85.79 -35.05 -29.13
C GLN A 317 86.74 -36.27 -29.25
N ASP A 318 86.20 -37.48 -29.43
CA ASP A 318 87.01 -38.69 -29.67
C ASP A 318 87.57 -38.74 -31.10
N GLN A 319 86.85 -38.21 -32.10
CA GLN A 319 87.37 -38.00 -33.45
C GLN A 319 88.54 -37.01 -33.45
N ASP A 320 88.48 -35.93 -32.66
CA ASP A 320 89.58 -34.97 -32.50
C ASP A 320 90.79 -35.60 -31.79
N LYS A 321 90.58 -36.37 -30.71
CA LYS A 321 91.65 -37.14 -30.03
C LYS A 321 92.33 -38.12 -31.01
N LEU A 322 91.54 -38.85 -31.80
CA LEU A 322 92.04 -39.77 -32.81
C LEU A 322 92.86 -39.02 -33.88
N SER A 323 92.35 -37.89 -34.37
CA SER A 323 93.02 -37.05 -35.36
C SER A 323 94.35 -36.48 -34.84
N ALA A 324 94.38 -36.03 -33.59
CA ALA A 324 95.61 -35.60 -32.91
C ALA A 324 96.62 -36.76 -32.79
N SER A 325 96.18 -37.95 -32.36
CA SER A 325 97.05 -39.13 -32.26
C SER A 325 97.63 -39.55 -33.62
N LEU A 326 96.85 -39.41 -34.69
CA LEU A 326 97.27 -39.72 -36.07
C LEU A 326 98.27 -38.67 -36.58
N ALA A 327 98.10 -37.40 -36.24
CA ALA A 327 99.08 -36.35 -36.50
C ALA A 327 100.40 -36.60 -35.76
N THR A 328 100.36 -36.97 -34.47
CA THR A 328 101.56 -37.38 -33.71
C THR A 328 102.25 -38.59 -34.34
N ALA A 329 101.48 -39.61 -34.76
CA ALA A 329 102.04 -40.79 -35.43
C ALA A 329 102.69 -40.44 -36.80
N LEU A 330 102.11 -39.51 -37.56
CA LEU A 330 102.71 -38.97 -38.78
C LEU A 330 104.00 -38.19 -38.49
N GLN A 331 104.05 -37.43 -37.40
CA GLN A 331 105.25 -36.68 -36.99
C GLN A 331 106.37 -37.62 -36.53
N VAL A 332 106.05 -38.69 -35.78
CA VAL A 332 107.00 -39.77 -35.45
C VAL A 332 107.49 -40.48 -36.72
N LYS A 333 106.60 -40.77 -37.69
CA LYS A 333 106.99 -41.33 -38.99
C LYS A 333 107.93 -40.39 -39.77
N GLN A 334 107.72 -39.07 -39.70
CA GLN A 334 108.63 -38.08 -40.30
C GLN A 334 110.00 -38.10 -39.61
N LEU A 335 110.05 -38.11 -38.27
CA LEU A 335 111.31 -38.21 -37.51
C LEU A 335 112.08 -39.50 -37.83
N LEU A 336 111.41 -40.66 -37.84
CA LEU A 336 111.99 -41.94 -38.26
C LEU A 336 112.47 -41.92 -39.71
N SER A 337 111.80 -41.17 -40.60
CA SER A 337 112.26 -41.00 -41.99
C SER A 337 113.51 -40.10 -42.08
N ALA A 338 113.61 -39.07 -41.25
CA ALA A 338 114.80 -38.22 -41.16
C ALA A 338 115.98 -38.99 -40.54
N GLU A 339 115.75 -39.82 -39.54
CA GLU A 339 116.74 -40.75 -38.98
C GLU A 339 117.17 -41.80 -40.02
N ALA A 340 116.24 -42.38 -40.78
CA ALA A 340 116.54 -43.29 -41.88
C ALA A 340 117.21 -42.61 -43.10
N ILE A 341 117.22 -41.28 -43.17
CA ILE A 341 118.04 -40.48 -44.09
C ILE A 341 119.42 -40.22 -43.47
N GLY A 342 119.49 -39.90 -42.17
CA GLY A 342 120.74 -39.73 -41.42
C GLY A 342 121.60 -40.99 -41.39
N LEU A 343 121.00 -42.15 -41.13
CA LEU A 343 121.65 -43.46 -41.21
C LEU A 343 122.10 -43.80 -42.64
N ARG A 344 121.36 -43.36 -43.66
CA ARG A 344 121.81 -43.44 -45.07
C ARG A 344 122.99 -42.52 -45.35
N ALA A 345 123.01 -41.31 -44.81
CA ALA A 345 124.15 -40.39 -44.92
C ALA A 345 125.38 -40.92 -44.17
N GLN A 346 125.21 -41.60 -43.03
CA GLN A 346 126.27 -42.32 -42.34
C GLN A 346 126.78 -43.52 -43.16
N LEU A 347 125.89 -44.31 -43.77
CA LEU A 347 126.27 -45.40 -44.67
C LEU A 347 127.01 -44.90 -45.92
N ASP A 348 126.58 -43.77 -46.50
CA ASP A 348 127.27 -43.08 -47.59
C ASP A 348 128.63 -42.55 -47.15
N THR A 349 128.75 -42.07 -45.91
CA THR A 349 130.01 -41.57 -45.34
C THR A 349 130.98 -42.72 -45.06
N ALA A 350 130.49 -43.86 -44.57
CA ALA A 350 131.27 -45.10 -44.45
C ALA A 350 131.68 -45.65 -45.83
N SER A 351 130.79 -45.60 -46.82
CA SER A 351 131.08 -46.02 -48.20
C SER A 351 132.07 -45.08 -48.90
N LYS A 352 132.02 -43.77 -48.60
CA LYS A 352 133.06 -42.80 -48.99
C LYS A 352 134.37 -43.05 -48.24
N GLY A 353 134.33 -43.49 -46.98
CA GLY A 353 135.50 -43.94 -46.22
C GLY A 353 136.17 -45.16 -46.84
N LEU A 354 135.38 -46.16 -47.25
CA LEU A 354 135.87 -47.34 -47.97
C LEU A 354 136.51 -46.96 -49.30
N ARG A 355 135.82 -46.15 -50.13
CA ARG A 355 136.38 -45.63 -51.40
C ARG A 355 137.57 -44.71 -51.19
N LYS A 356 137.69 -44.04 -50.04
CA LYS A 356 138.86 -43.24 -49.68
C LYS A 356 140.06 -44.14 -49.37
N ALA A 357 139.88 -45.25 -48.65
CA ALA A 357 140.93 -46.25 -48.46
C ALA A 357 141.35 -46.92 -49.80
N GLU A 358 140.41 -47.14 -50.72
CA GLU A 358 140.71 -47.63 -52.09
C GLU A 358 141.48 -46.59 -52.92
N LEU A 359 141.19 -45.29 -52.77
CA LEU A 359 141.87 -44.21 -53.50
C LEU A 359 143.25 -43.87 -52.91
N GLU A 360 143.40 -43.92 -51.59
CA GLU A 360 144.67 -43.72 -50.88
C GLU A 360 145.67 -44.87 -51.17
N ALA A 361 145.19 -46.03 -51.63
CA ALA A 361 146.02 -47.10 -52.18
C ALA A 361 146.50 -46.87 -53.64
N MET A 362 145.91 -45.91 -54.38
CA MET A 362 146.26 -45.60 -55.78
C MET A 362 146.85 -44.20 -56.00
N GLN A 363 146.79 -43.30 -55.02
CA GLN A 363 147.32 -41.92 -55.14
C GLN A 363 148.62 -41.68 -54.36
N LEU A 364 149.38 -42.75 -54.10
CA LEU A 364 150.80 -42.68 -53.69
C LEU A 364 151.73 -42.44 -54.91
N GLN A 365 151.25 -41.65 -55.90
CA GLN A 365 151.96 -41.30 -57.13
C GLN A 365 151.54 -39.90 -57.62
N ALA A 366 152.36 -38.89 -57.26
CA ALA A 366 152.27 -37.44 -57.55
C ALA A 366 151.39 -36.57 -56.63
N ALA A 367 151.85 -35.33 -56.34
CA ALA A 367 151.29 -34.40 -55.34
C ALA A 367 151.68 -32.92 -55.59
N ASN A 368 151.05 -31.98 -54.85
CA ASN A 368 151.32 -30.51 -54.77
C ASN A 368 150.99 -29.68 -56.04
N THR A 369 150.59 -28.39 -56.03
CA THR A 369 150.31 -27.31 -55.03
C THR A 369 149.44 -26.21 -55.71
N SER A 370 148.87 -25.13 -55.14
CA SER A 370 148.79 -24.50 -53.78
C SER A 370 147.52 -23.59 -53.68
N LEU A 371 147.55 -22.47 -52.92
CA LEU A 371 146.45 -21.52 -52.63
C LEU A 371 146.91 -20.05 -52.81
N THR A 372 146.01 -19.05 -53.02
CA THR A 372 145.89 -17.78 -52.23
C THR A 372 145.07 -16.62 -52.90
N LYS A 373 144.34 -15.90 -52.03
CA LYS A 373 143.58 -14.61 -52.05
C LYS A 373 144.08 -13.47 -53.00
N LEU A 374 143.32 -12.42 -53.38
CA LEU A 374 142.12 -11.68 -52.86
C LEU A 374 142.40 -10.59 -51.78
N LEU A 375 142.54 -9.33 -52.20
CA LEU A 375 142.57 -8.10 -51.38
C LEU A 375 142.55 -6.83 -52.27
N GLU A 376 141.65 -5.86 -52.00
CA GLU A 376 141.68 -4.39 -52.32
C GLU A 376 140.23 -3.85 -52.35
N GLU A 377 139.70 -3.49 -51.18
CA GLU A 377 138.61 -2.53 -51.03
C GLU A 377 139.19 -1.19 -50.49
N VAL A 378 138.33 -0.23 -50.12
CA VAL A 378 138.70 1.00 -49.35
C VAL A 378 139.36 2.14 -50.15
N LYS A 379 138.73 2.53 -51.28
CA LYS A 379 138.80 3.90 -51.86
C LYS A 379 137.41 4.25 -52.45
N ALA A 380 136.78 5.40 -52.20
CA ALA A 380 137.09 6.49 -51.28
C ALA A 380 135.79 7.24 -50.87
N SER A 381 135.79 7.93 -49.72
CA SER A 381 134.63 8.66 -49.17
C SER A 381 134.79 10.17 -49.32
N ARG A 382 133.90 10.85 -50.07
CA ARG A 382 133.99 12.32 -50.25
C ARG A 382 132.69 13.10 -50.60
N GLU A 383 131.51 12.50 -50.48
CA GLU A 383 130.25 13.03 -51.05
C GLU A 383 129.19 13.44 -50.00
N MET A 384 129.60 13.76 -48.76
CA MET A 384 128.66 13.89 -47.62
C MET A 384 127.88 15.22 -47.52
N THR A 385 128.30 16.31 -48.17
CA THR A 385 127.83 17.67 -47.83
C THR A 385 126.59 18.17 -48.58
N ASP A 386 126.26 17.61 -49.75
CA ASP A 386 125.11 18.10 -50.54
C ASP A 386 123.76 17.49 -50.08
N SER A 387 123.81 16.38 -49.33
CA SER A 387 122.63 15.67 -48.81
C SER A 387 121.86 16.47 -47.74
N GLU A 388 122.59 17.10 -46.81
CA GLU A 388 122.02 17.77 -45.63
C GLU A 388 121.18 19.00 -46.00
N CYS A 389 121.56 19.72 -47.07
CA CYS A 389 120.84 20.89 -47.56
C CYS A 389 119.47 20.55 -48.17
N ILE A 390 119.36 19.38 -48.81
CA ILE A 390 118.11 18.89 -49.40
C ILE A 390 117.12 18.45 -48.30
N GLN A 391 117.61 17.85 -47.23
CA GLN A 391 116.78 17.39 -46.11
C GLN A 391 116.07 18.56 -45.41
N LEU A 392 116.78 19.65 -45.09
CA LEU A 392 116.20 20.82 -44.42
C LEU A 392 115.14 21.55 -45.27
N LEU A 393 115.26 21.54 -46.61
CA LEU A 393 114.21 22.05 -47.49
C LEU A 393 112.97 21.13 -47.50
N HIS A 394 113.18 19.80 -47.50
CA HIS A 394 112.09 18.83 -47.45
C HIS A 394 111.31 18.91 -46.12
N GLU A 395 111.99 19.04 -44.98
CA GLU A 395 111.36 19.23 -43.67
C GLU A 395 110.52 20.51 -43.61
N LYS A 396 111.01 21.62 -44.18
CA LYS A 396 110.24 22.87 -44.29
C LYS A 396 108.98 22.72 -45.14
N GLU A 397 109.05 22.00 -46.25
CA GLU A 397 107.90 21.69 -47.12
C GLU A 397 106.85 20.85 -46.35
N ILE A 398 107.29 19.81 -45.62
CA ILE A 398 106.43 18.96 -44.77
C ILE A 398 105.74 19.80 -43.68
N LEU A 399 106.48 20.67 -42.99
CA LEU A 399 105.90 21.56 -41.97
C LEU A 399 104.85 22.50 -42.58
N ALA A 400 105.14 23.13 -43.72
CA ALA A 400 104.20 23.99 -44.42
C ALA A 400 102.96 23.25 -44.97
N VAL A 401 103.05 21.94 -45.25
CA VAL A 401 101.90 21.08 -45.55
C VAL A 401 101.10 20.78 -44.28
N SER A 402 101.77 20.50 -43.16
CA SER A 402 101.09 20.22 -41.88
C SER A 402 100.30 21.42 -41.34
N GLU A 403 100.84 22.64 -41.47
CA GLU A 403 100.18 23.88 -41.05
C GLU A 403 98.91 24.15 -41.88
N ARG A 404 98.97 23.96 -43.21
CA ARG A 404 97.80 24.03 -44.10
C ARG A 404 96.74 22.98 -43.75
N ARG A 405 97.15 21.77 -43.37
CA ARG A 405 96.22 20.71 -42.94
C ARG A 405 95.52 21.07 -41.63
N LEU A 406 96.26 21.55 -40.63
CA LEU A 406 95.72 22.00 -39.34
C LEU A 406 94.77 23.20 -39.48
N LEU A 407 95.02 24.12 -40.42
CA LEU A 407 94.09 25.20 -40.76
C LEU A 407 92.78 24.66 -41.36
N ALA A 408 92.86 23.70 -42.31
CA ALA A 408 91.67 23.07 -42.88
C ALA A 408 90.87 22.26 -41.84
N GLU A 409 91.54 21.49 -40.98
CA GLU A 409 90.93 20.78 -39.83
C GLU A 409 90.21 21.76 -38.89
N LYS A 410 90.83 22.92 -38.60
CA LYS A 410 90.22 23.98 -37.77
C LYS A 410 88.99 24.61 -38.44
N GLU A 411 89.02 24.84 -39.75
CA GLU A 411 87.87 25.38 -40.49
C GLU A 411 86.73 24.37 -40.64
N GLU A 412 87.02 23.07 -40.69
CA GLU A 412 86.03 21.99 -40.59
C GLU A 412 85.37 22.00 -39.20
N LEU A 413 86.17 21.95 -38.13
CA LEU A 413 85.68 22.00 -36.75
C LEU A 413 84.84 23.25 -36.44
N VAL A 414 85.14 24.40 -37.06
CA VAL A 414 84.31 25.62 -36.93
C VAL A 414 82.97 25.50 -37.68
N ARG A 415 82.93 24.79 -38.82
CA ARG A 415 81.69 24.48 -39.54
C ARG A 415 80.85 23.44 -38.79
N GLU A 416 81.47 22.38 -38.28
CA GLU A 416 80.81 21.38 -37.43
C GLU A 416 80.22 22.02 -36.16
N ASN A 417 80.98 22.82 -35.42
CA ASN A 417 80.46 23.51 -34.23
C ASN A 417 79.27 24.42 -34.56
N ARG A 418 79.30 25.15 -35.68
CA ARG A 418 78.16 25.98 -36.12
C ARG A 418 76.92 25.13 -36.40
N LEU A 419 77.10 24.01 -37.10
CA LEU A 419 76.02 23.09 -37.48
C LEU A 419 75.47 22.31 -36.28
N VAL A 420 76.30 22.04 -35.26
CA VAL A 420 75.87 21.53 -33.95
C VAL A 420 75.04 22.58 -33.21
N ILE A 421 75.49 23.85 -33.12
CA ILE A 421 74.74 24.94 -32.48
C ILE A 421 73.38 25.15 -33.15
N GLU A 422 73.33 25.13 -34.49
CA GLU A 422 72.08 25.27 -35.26
C GLU A 422 71.10 24.12 -34.97
N LYS A 423 71.58 22.87 -34.93
CA LYS A 423 70.78 21.71 -34.50
C LYS A 423 70.31 21.82 -33.06
N LEU A 424 71.17 22.28 -32.15
CA LEU A 424 70.82 22.45 -30.73
C LEU A 424 69.73 23.52 -30.55
N GLY A 425 69.78 24.60 -31.34
CA GLY A 425 68.69 25.59 -31.42
C GLY A 425 67.39 25.02 -32.00
N GLN A 426 67.46 24.20 -33.06
CA GLN A 426 66.29 23.52 -33.63
C GLN A 426 65.65 22.55 -32.62
N CYS A 427 66.43 21.66 -32.00
CA CYS A 427 65.94 20.73 -30.99
C CYS A 427 65.41 21.45 -29.73
N SER A 428 66.00 22.58 -29.33
CA SER A 428 65.45 23.42 -28.25
C SER A 428 64.09 24.03 -28.63
N GLY A 429 63.94 24.52 -29.86
CA GLY A 429 62.65 25.02 -30.36
C GLY A 429 61.60 23.93 -30.56
N GLU A 430 62.01 22.69 -30.84
CA GLU A 430 61.13 21.52 -30.84
C GLU A 430 60.72 21.12 -29.44
N ALA A 431 61.65 21.09 -28.47
CA ALA A 431 61.35 20.82 -27.06
C ALA A 431 60.31 21.80 -26.51
N VAL A 432 60.48 23.11 -26.71
CA VAL A 432 59.50 24.13 -26.28
C VAL A 432 58.12 23.94 -26.92
N ARG A 433 58.06 23.54 -28.21
CA ARG A 433 56.77 23.27 -28.89
C ARG A 433 56.08 21.99 -28.40
N VAL A 434 56.86 20.98 -28.01
CA VAL A 434 56.33 19.78 -27.35
C VAL A 434 55.86 20.12 -25.94
N GLU A 435 56.62 20.93 -25.19
CA GLU A 435 56.26 21.41 -23.86
C GLU A 435 54.96 22.22 -23.86
N THR A 436 54.78 23.19 -24.77
CA THR A 436 53.52 23.92 -24.90
C THR A 436 52.35 23.00 -25.25
N SER A 437 52.54 22.05 -26.18
CA SER A 437 51.48 21.10 -26.56
C SER A 437 51.13 20.11 -25.43
N LEU A 438 52.10 19.72 -24.61
CA LEU A 438 51.86 18.93 -23.40
C LEU A 438 51.12 19.75 -22.34
N ASN A 439 51.50 21.01 -22.12
CA ASN A 439 50.83 21.90 -21.16
C ASN A 439 49.38 22.23 -21.57
N GLU A 440 49.12 22.49 -22.85
CA GLU A 440 47.77 22.59 -23.42
C GLU A 440 46.95 21.32 -23.15
N LYS A 441 47.56 20.14 -23.32
CA LYS A 441 46.90 18.85 -23.09
C LYS A 441 46.68 18.54 -21.61
N ILE A 442 47.58 18.98 -20.72
CA ILE A 442 47.41 18.91 -19.26
C ILE A 442 46.28 19.85 -18.82
N ALA A 443 46.19 21.06 -19.36
CA ALA A 443 45.08 21.98 -19.09
C ALA A 443 43.73 21.39 -19.56
N TYR A 444 43.69 20.82 -20.76
CA TYR A 444 42.50 20.10 -21.27
C TYR A 444 42.09 18.94 -20.36
N LEU A 445 43.02 18.05 -19.99
CA LEU A 445 42.73 16.90 -19.12
C LEU A 445 42.35 17.33 -17.69
N THR A 446 42.86 18.46 -17.21
CA THR A 446 42.48 19.05 -15.93
C THR A 446 41.05 19.59 -15.98
N SER A 447 40.68 20.30 -17.05
CA SER A 447 39.30 20.73 -17.31
C SER A 447 38.34 19.54 -17.46
N GLU A 448 38.72 18.50 -18.19
CA GLU A 448 37.92 17.28 -18.33
C GLU A 448 37.68 16.61 -16.97
N LYS A 449 38.76 16.42 -16.18
CA LYS A 449 38.72 15.95 -14.79
C LYS A 449 37.80 16.81 -13.92
N GLU A 450 37.84 18.14 -14.04
CA GLU A 450 36.97 19.06 -13.32
C GLU A 450 35.49 18.78 -13.65
N THR A 451 35.13 18.65 -14.92
CA THR A 451 33.75 18.30 -15.29
C THR A 451 33.34 16.90 -14.82
N VAL A 452 34.27 15.94 -14.74
CA VAL A 452 34.03 14.60 -14.19
C VAL A 452 33.80 14.67 -12.69
N CYS A 453 34.60 15.42 -11.94
CA CYS A 453 34.38 15.69 -10.51
C CYS A 453 33.01 16.33 -10.26
N GLN A 454 32.60 17.32 -11.07
CA GLN A 454 31.28 17.94 -10.98
C GLN A 454 30.14 16.96 -11.30
N LYS A 455 30.30 16.08 -12.31
CA LYS A 455 29.34 15.01 -12.63
C LYS A 455 29.23 14.00 -11.49
N VAL A 456 30.36 13.55 -10.92
CA VAL A 456 30.40 12.65 -9.75
C VAL A 456 29.74 13.30 -8.54
N ALA A 457 30.01 14.58 -8.25
CA ALA A 457 29.37 15.32 -7.17
C ALA A 457 27.86 15.53 -7.38
N LYS A 458 27.38 15.58 -8.64
CA LYS A 458 25.95 15.58 -8.96
C LYS A 458 25.32 14.20 -8.74
N ILE A 459 25.96 13.14 -9.24
CA ILE A 459 25.52 11.75 -9.05
C ILE A 459 25.47 11.39 -7.56
N LYS A 460 26.48 11.79 -6.77
CA LYS A 460 26.50 11.57 -5.31
C LYS A 460 25.29 12.21 -4.63
N ARG A 461 24.98 13.48 -4.93
CA ARG A 461 23.77 14.15 -4.40
C ARG A 461 22.47 13.47 -4.82
N GLN A 462 22.41 12.87 -6.01
CA GLN A 462 21.26 12.07 -6.43
C GLN A 462 21.19 10.73 -5.66
N LEU A 463 22.33 10.08 -5.42
CA LEU A 463 22.41 8.87 -4.59
C LEU A 463 22.01 9.15 -3.13
N ASP A 464 22.49 10.25 -2.54
CA ASP A 464 22.13 10.70 -1.19
C ASP A 464 20.62 11.01 -1.07
N SER A 465 19.99 11.50 -2.14
CA SER A 465 18.54 11.70 -2.22
C SER A 465 17.78 10.38 -2.29
N LEU A 466 18.23 9.45 -3.15
CA LEU A 466 17.63 8.12 -3.30
C LEU A 466 17.81 7.25 -2.05
N LEU A 467 18.91 7.42 -1.30
CA LEU A 467 19.12 6.78 0.00
C LEU A 467 18.14 7.29 1.06
N LYS A 468 17.83 8.60 1.07
CA LYS A 468 16.79 9.17 1.94
C LYS A 468 15.41 8.67 1.55
N GLU A 469 15.06 8.69 0.26
CA GLU A 469 13.80 8.16 -0.25
C GLU A 469 13.64 6.66 0.09
N LYS A 470 14.70 5.87 -0.13
CA LYS A 470 14.78 4.47 0.31
C LYS A 470 14.50 4.33 1.81
N SER A 471 15.16 5.12 2.67
CA SER A 471 14.97 5.03 4.13
C SER A 471 13.52 5.34 4.55
N VAL A 472 12.84 6.28 3.88
CA VAL A 472 11.42 6.58 4.11
C VAL A 472 10.52 5.43 3.66
N LEU A 473 10.80 4.83 2.50
CA LEU A 473 10.09 3.64 2.01
C LEU A 473 10.35 2.40 2.89
N GLU A 474 11.53 2.27 3.49
CA GLU A 474 11.84 1.21 4.46
C GLU A 474 11.08 1.41 5.78
N THR A 475 10.97 2.63 6.31
CA THR A 475 10.11 2.90 7.48
C THR A 475 8.64 2.64 7.18
N GLN A 476 8.13 3.11 6.04
CA GLN A 476 6.73 2.88 5.63
C GLN A 476 6.40 1.40 5.43
N ASN A 477 7.34 0.60 4.90
CA ASN A 477 7.17 -0.86 4.84
C ASN A 477 7.19 -1.50 6.24
N GLY A 478 8.01 -0.99 7.17
CA GLY A 478 7.99 -1.41 8.57
C GLY A 478 6.63 -1.17 9.24
N ASP A 479 6.08 0.04 9.09
CA ASP A 479 4.77 0.41 9.63
C ASP A 479 3.65 -0.46 9.04
N LEU A 480 3.64 -0.66 7.71
CA LEU A 480 2.66 -1.52 7.02
C LEU A 480 2.79 -3.01 7.41
N LEU A 481 4.00 -3.49 7.71
CA LEU A 481 4.19 -4.85 8.22
C LEU A 481 3.67 -4.98 9.65
N ALA A 482 3.90 -3.99 10.52
CA ALA A 482 3.36 -3.96 11.87
C ALA A 482 1.82 -3.86 11.88
N GLU A 483 1.22 -3.03 11.04
CA GLU A 483 -0.24 -2.94 10.87
C GLU A 483 -0.83 -4.26 10.35
N ARG A 484 -0.15 -4.91 9.40
CA ARG A 484 -0.52 -6.24 8.90
C ARG A 484 -0.41 -7.32 9.99
N GLU A 485 0.62 -7.31 10.81
CA GLU A 485 0.80 -8.25 11.92
C GLU A 485 -0.27 -8.04 13.01
N ASN A 486 -0.53 -6.79 13.40
CA ASN A 486 -1.64 -6.43 14.29
C ASN A 486 -2.99 -6.88 13.73
N SER A 487 -3.22 -6.73 12.42
CA SER A 487 -4.42 -7.22 11.73
C SER A 487 -4.53 -8.75 11.78
N ILE A 488 -3.43 -9.48 11.56
CA ILE A 488 -3.36 -10.95 11.66
C ILE A 488 -3.64 -11.41 13.10
N ASN A 489 -3.08 -10.72 14.10
CA ASN A 489 -3.29 -11.01 15.52
C ASN A 489 -4.76 -10.77 15.92
N CYS A 490 -5.38 -9.67 15.47
CA CYS A 490 -6.78 -9.36 15.71
C CYS A 490 -7.73 -10.38 15.02
N ILE A 491 -7.42 -10.81 13.80
CA ILE A 491 -8.12 -11.92 13.12
C ILE A 491 -7.95 -13.24 13.89
N GLY A 492 -6.76 -13.50 14.42
CA GLY A 492 -6.48 -14.66 15.29
C GLY A 492 -7.28 -14.64 16.59
N GLU A 493 -7.50 -13.46 17.18
CA GLU A 493 -8.41 -13.29 18.31
C GLU A 493 -9.87 -13.53 17.95
N LEU A 494 -10.35 -12.92 16.86
CA LEU A 494 -11.73 -13.10 16.39
C LEU A 494 -12.01 -14.56 16.07
N LYS A 495 -11.04 -15.28 15.48
CA LYS A 495 -11.12 -16.72 15.25
C LYS A 495 -11.19 -17.51 16.57
N ARG A 496 -10.32 -17.22 17.55
CA ARG A 496 -10.38 -17.84 18.89
C ARG A 496 -11.73 -17.59 19.58
N LYS A 497 -12.24 -16.35 19.55
CA LYS A 497 -13.55 -15.95 20.09
C LYS A 497 -14.69 -16.70 19.40
N TYR A 498 -14.65 -16.86 18.07
CA TYR A 498 -15.62 -17.64 17.30
C TYR A 498 -15.57 -19.15 17.61
N GLU A 499 -14.37 -19.74 17.72
CA GLU A 499 -14.19 -21.16 18.04
C GLU A 499 -14.67 -21.48 19.46
N GLN A 500 -14.42 -20.57 20.42
CA GLN A 500 -14.92 -20.66 21.80
C GLN A 500 -16.44 -20.53 21.86
N GLU A 501 -17.04 -19.56 21.16
CA GLU A 501 -18.50 -19.41 21.08
C GLU A 501 -19.17 -20.61 20.39
N SER A 502 -18.51 -21.18 19.36
CA SER A 502 -18.92 -22.42 18.70
C SER A 502 -18.87 -23.62 19.67
N ALA A 503 -17.89 -23.67 20.58
CA ALA A 503 -17.82 -24.69 21.64
C ALA A 503 -18.91 -24.50 22.71
N ASN A 504 -19.14 -23.26 23.17
CA ASN A 504 -20.22 -22.92 24.10
C ASN A 504 -21.58 -23.37 23.55
N ARG A 505 -21.87 -23.09 22.28
CA ARG A 505 -23.10 -23.52 21.61
C ARG A 505 -23.25 -25.04 21.56
N ARG A 506 -22.15 -25.80 21.36
CA ARG A 506 -22.19 -27.28 21.44
C ARG A 506 -22.55 -27.77 22.84
N LEU A 507 -21.98 -27.16 23.89
CA LEU A 507 -22.31 -27.51 25.28
C LEU A 507 -23.78 -27.21 25.60
N VAL A 508 -24.28 -26.01 25.27
CA VAL A 508 -25.68 -25.62 25.48
C VAL A 508 -26.65 -26.54 24.72
N VAL A 509 -26.30 -27.00 23.51
CA VAL A 509 -27.09 -28.00 22.77
C VAL A 509 -27.08 -29.36 23.47
N GLN A 510 -25.93 -29.82 23.99
CA GLN A 510 -25.86 -31.07 24.76
C GLN A 510 -26.67 -31.01 26.06
N GLU A 511 -26.63 -29.89 26.79
CA GLU A 511 -27.47 -29.68 27.98
C GLU A 511 -28.96 -29.64 27.63
N LYS A 512 -29.33 -28.95 26.55
CA LYS A 512 -30.72 -28.95 26.06
C LYS A 512 -31.20 -30.36 25.68
N MET A 513 -30.35 -31.22 25.11
CA MET A 513 -30.68 -32.62 24.84
C MET A 513 -30.82 -33.45 26.12
N LYS A 514 -29.96 -33.24 27.14
CA LYS A 514 -30.12 -33.86 28.47
C LYS A 514 -31.44 -33.45 29.14
N LEU A 515 -31.78 -32.16 29.12
CA LEU A 515 -33.03 -31.63 29.70
C LEU A 515 -34.27 -32.15 28.97
N LEU A 516 -34.23 -32.32 27.64
CA LEU A 516 -35.29 -33.00 26.88
C LEU A 516 -35.44 -34.46 27.30
N GLY A 517 -34.35 -35.21 27.42
CA GLY A 517 -34.38 -36.60 27.91
C GLY A 517 -34.97 -36.72 29.32
N ASN A 518 -34.63 -35.80 30.22
CA ASN A 518 -35.18 -35.75 31.57
C ASN A 518 -36.70 -35.42 31.57
N LEU A 519 -37.14 -34.52 30.70
CA LEU A 519 -38.57 -34.20 30.51
C LEU A 519 -39.37 -35.40 30.00
N ASP A 520 -38.85 -36.13 29.01
CA ASP A 520 -39.52 -37.33 28.50
C ASP A 520 -39.50 -38.50 29.50
N ALA A 521 -38.48 -38.59 30.35
CA ALA A 521 -38.45 -39.54 31.47
C ALA A 521 -39.54 -39.22 32.51
N LEU A 522 -39.60 -37.96 33.00
CA LEU A 522 -40.64 -37.50 33.92
C LEU A 522 -42.05 -37.66 33.35
N LYS A 523 -42.22 -37.44 32.04
CA LYS A 523 -43.50 -37.59 31.32
C LYS A 523 -43.95 -39.05 31.23
N LYS A 524 -43.02 -40.00 31.13
CA LYS A 524 -43.30 -41.45 31.24
C LYS A 524 -43.66 -41.83 32.67
N GLU A 525 -42.85 -41.43 33.65
CA GLU A 525 -43.12 -41.72 35.06
C GLU A 525 -44.49 -41.18 35.49
N LEU A 526 -44.87 -39.97 35.06
CA LEU A 526 -46.20 -39.40 35.30
C LEU A 526 -47.34 -40.23 34.69
N GLN A 527 -47.12 -40.91 33.54
CA GLN A 527 -48.09 -41.85 32.98
C GLN A 527 -48.13 -43.19 33.74
N GLU A 528 -46.98 -43.71 34.17
CA GLU A 528 -46.86 -44.89 35.03
C GLU A 528 -47.64 -44.67 36.34
N ARG A 529 -47.34 -43.60 37.07
CA ARG A 529 -48.03 -43.19 38.32
C ARG A 529 -49.53 -42.97 38.13
N LYS A 530 -49.97 -42.60 36.92
CA LYS A 530 -51.39 -42.43 36.60
C LYS A 530 -52.10 -43.78 36.42
N LYS A 531 -51.44 -44.80 35.85
CA LYS A 531 -51.93 -46.19 35.85
C LYS A 531 -51.96 -46.77 37.26
N GLU A 532 -50.85 -46.64 38.00
CA GLU A 532 -50.75 -47.12 39.40
C GLU A 532 -51.91 -46.59 40.26
N ASN A 533 -52.27 -45.30 40.14
CA ASN A 533 -53.40 -44.73 40.89
C ASN A 533 -54.78 -45.26 40.42
N GLN A 534 -54.93 -45.65 39.15
CA GLN A 534 -56.16 -46.28 38.67
C GLN A 534 -56.29 -47.74 39.15
N GLU A 535 -55.17 -48.45 39.27
CA GLU A 535 -55.09 -49.83 39.79
C GLU A 535 -55.23 -49.86 41.31
N LEU A 536 -54.63 -48.91 42.04
CA LEU A 536 -54.80 -48.75 43.49
C LEU A 536 -56.25 -48.42 43.87
N ALA A 537 -56.99 -47.75 42.98
CA ALA A 537 -58.41 -47.46 43.16
C ALA A 537 -59.30 -48.72 43.05
N THR A 538 -58.88 -49.76 42.31
CA THR A 538 -59.64 -51.03 42.21
C THR A 538 -59.27 -52.02 43.32
N ALA A 539 -58.02 -52.01 43.79
CA ALA A 539 -57.55 -52.92 44.85
C ALA A 539 -58.14 -52.67 46.26
N LYS A 540 -58.83 -51.54 46.48
CA LYS A 540 -59.29 -51.10 47.82
C LYS A 540 -60.52 -51.86 48.36
N CYS A 541 -61.07 -52.81 47.63
CA CYS A 541 -62.33 -53.50 47.99
C CYS A 541 -62.16 -54.80 48.79
N GLU A 542 -60.98 -55.43 48.82
CA GLU A 542 -60.79 -56.74 49.46
C GLU A 542 -60.02 -56.63 50.79
N LEU A 543 -60.78 -56.71 51.88
CA LEU A 543 -60.33 -56.55 53.26
C LEU A 543 -59.79 -57.87 53.85
N SER A 544 -59.06 -57.76 54.97
CA SER A 544 -59.02 -58.77 56.04
C SER A 544 -58.37 -60.13 55.73
N LEU A 545 -57.03 -60.19 55.66
CA LEU A 545 -56.28 -61.44 55.90
C LEU A 545 -54.91 -61.28 56.60
N MET A 546 -54.69 -60.15 57.30
CA MET A 546 -53.49 -59.93 58.15
C MET A 546 -53.51 -60.79 59.42
N LEU A 547 -53.20 -62.09 59.30
CA LEU A 547 -52.94 -62.95 60.47
C LEU A 547 -51.95 -64.09 60.22
N LYS A 548 -51.14 -64.02 59.15
CA LYS A 548 -50.07 -64.99 58.86
C LYS A 548 -48.66 -64.41 58.85
N GLU A 549 -48.52 -63.09 59.00
CA GLU A 549 -47.25 -62.36 58.92
C GLU A 549 -46.38 -62.46 60.20
N ALA A 550 -46.97 -62.86 61.33
CA ALA A 550 -46.34 -62.77 62.65
C ALA A 550 -45.17 -63.74 62.89
N GLN A 551 -44.92 -64.72 62.00
CA GLN A 551 -43.88 -65.75 62.21
C GLN A 551 -42.72 -65.68 61.21
N SER A 552 -42.89 -65.07 60.03
CA SER A 552 -41.80 -64.83 59.07
C SER A 552 -41.00 -63.56 59.38
N ALA A 553 -41.62 -62.56 60.02
CA ALA A 553 -40.99 -61.27 60.30
C ALA A 553 -39.70 -61.36 61.14
N LYS A 554 -39.55 -62.38 62.00
CA LYS A 554 -38.40 -62.50 62.90
C LYS A 554 -37.07 -62.68 62.14
N GLU A 555 -37.03 -63.59 61.18
CA GLU A 555 -35.79 -63.91 60.42
C GLU A 555 -35.41 -62.81 59.40
N HIS A 556 -36.33 -61.87 59.13
CA HIS A 556 -36.09 -60.70 58.30
C HIS A 556 -35.39 -59.58 59.08
N LEU A 557 -35.83 -59.31 60.31
CA LEU A 557 -35.30 -58.23 61.15
C LEU A 557 -33.83 -58.44 61.54
N GLU A 558 -33.42 -59.69 61.77
CA GLU A 558 -32.01 -60.04 62.08
C GLU A 558 -31.06 -59.71 60.90
N LYS A 559 -31.56 -59.74 59.64
CA LYS A 559 -30.81 -59.32 58.45
C LYS A 559 -30.86 -57.81 58.21
N GLU A 560 -31.99 -57.17 58.49
CA GLU A 560 -32.07 -55.70 58.38
C GLU A 560 -31.13 -55.00 59.37
N HIS A 561 -30.96 -55.53 60.59
CA HIS A 561 -30.03 -54.96 61.55
C HIS A 561 -28.58 -54.91 61.03
N THR A 562 -28.11 -55.92 60.29
CA THR A 562 -26.74 -55.90 59.74
C THR A 562 -26.60 -54.88 58.59
N HIS A 563 -27.63 -54.76 57.74
CA HIS A 563 -27.66 -53.75 56.68
C HIS A 563 -27.75 -52.31 57.24
N ILE A 564 -28.57 -52.09 58.28
CA ILE A 564 -28.70 -50.77 58.95
C ILE A 564 -27.39 -50.36 59.61
N GLN A 565 -26.65 -51.31 60.21
CA GLN A 565 -25.35 -51.00 60.81
C GLN A 565 -24.32 -50.57 59.75
N GLN A 566 -24.25 -51.25 58.61
CA GLN A 566 -23.38 -50.86 57.48
C GLN A 566 -23.79 -49.50 56.89
N ALA A 567 -25.10 -49.26 56.72
CA ALA A 567 -25.62 -47.97 56.25
C ALA A 567 -25.28 -46.81 57.20
N ARG A 568 -25.35 -47.04 58.52
CA ARG A 568 -24.97 -46.05 59.55
C ARG A 568 -23.48 -45.71 59.50
N GLU A 569 -22.62 -46.69 59.19
CA GLU A 569 -21.18 -46.48 59.09
C GLU A 569 -20.80 -45.77 57.78
N GLY A 570 -21.48 -46.04 56.68
CA GLY A 570 -21.42 -45.23 55.45
C GLY A 570 -21.85 -43.78 55.68
N LEU A 571 -23.05 -43.55 56.24
CA LEU A 571 -23.58 -42.23 56.59
C LEU A 571 -22.66 -41.43 57.53
N LYS A 572 -21.87 -42.09 58.39
CA LYS A 572 -20.88 -41.41 59.24
C LYS A 572 -19.67 -40.93 58.44
N ALA A 573 -19.16 -41.73 57.51
CA ALA A 573 -18.08 -41.32 56.62
C ALA A 573 -18.53 -40.20 55.65
N GLU A 574 -19.76 -40.30 55.13
CA GLU A 574 -20.39 -39.23 54.36
C GLU A 574 -20.54 -37.94 55.17
N LEU A 575 -20.96 -38.03 56.45
CA LEU A 575 -21.06 -36.86 57.34
C LEU A 575 -19.69 -36.23 57.65
N GLU A 576 -18.64 -37.02 57.86
CA GLU A 576 -17.28 -36.51 58.12
C GLU A 576 -16.65 -35.89 56.87
N THR A 577 -16.94 -36.44 55.69
CA THR A 577 -16.57 -35.86 54.39
C THR A 577 -17.33 -34.54 54.17
N CYS A 578 -18.65 -34.56 54.35
CA CYS A 578 -19.51 -33.39 54.28
C CYS A 578 -19.08 -32.31 55.29
N CYS A 579 -18.65 -32.64 56.50
CA CYS A 579 -18.11 -31.67 57.46
C CYS A 579 -16.77 -31.07 57.01
N SER A 580 -15.92 -31.85 56.34
CA SER A 580 -14.63 -31.39 55.82
C SER A 580 -14.80 -30.45 54.63
N GLU A 581 -15.72 -30.79 53.72
CA GLU A 581 -16.26 -29.87 52.71
C GLU A 581 -16.83 -28.62 53.40
N LYS A 582 -17.65 -28.82 54.45
CA LYS A 582 -18.33 -27.76 55.21
C LYS A 582 -17.39 -26.71 55.81
N ASP A 583 -16.13 -27.03 56.08
CA ASP A 583 -15.14 -26.10 56.65
C ASP A 583 -14.21 -25.46 55.62
N GLN A 584 -14.14 -26.00 54.39
CA GLN A 584 -13.74 -25.18 53.26
C GLN A 584 -14.79 -24.06 53.05
N MET A 585 -16.09 -24.33 53.25
CA MET A 585 -17.14 -23.42 53.77
C MET A 585 -16.98 -21.90 53.53
N LEU A 586 -16.78 -21.10 54.56
CA LEU A 586 -15.85 -21.41 55.62
C LEU A 586 -14.65 -20.51 55.36
N ARG A 587 -13.59 -21.05 54.76
CA ARG A 587 -12.46 -20.30 54.19
C ARG A 587 -12.86 -19.57 52.91
N ASP A 588 -13.38 -20.33 51.96
CA ASP A 588 -13.40 -19.92 50.56
C ASP A 588 -14.49 -18.87 50.29
N GLY A 589 -15.65 -19.02 50.94
CA GLY A 589 -16.69 -17.99 51.06
C GLY A 589 -16.30 -16.73 51.86
N ARG A 590 -15.02 -16.35 51.82
CA ARG A 590 -14.47 -15.04 52.18
C ARG A 590 -13.61 -14.49 51.03
N SER A 591 -12.85 -15.36 50.35
CA SER A 591 -12.09 -15.00 49.15
C SER A 591 -13.00 -14.47 48.04
N LEU A 592 -14.13 -15.14 47.75
CA LEU A 592 -15.06 -14.67 46.71
C LEU A 592 -15.73 -13.34 47.11
N GLN A 593 -16.12 -13.19 48.38
CA GLN A 593 -16.61 -11.92 48.94
C GLN A 593 -15.59 -10.77 48.78
N GLU A 594 -14.29 -11.03 49.00
CA GLU A 594 -13.20 -10.05 48.82
C GLU A 594 -12.93 -9.73 47.34
N GLU A 595 -12.91 -10.74 46.46
CA GLU A 595 -12.82 -10.57 45.01
C GLU A 595 -14.00 -9.74 44.48
N CYS A 596 -15.22 -10.04 44.90
CA CYS A 596 -16.42 -9.30 44.55
C CYS A 596 -16.42 -7.86 45.08
N GLN A 597 -15.61 -7.52 46.10
CA GLN A 597 -15.41 -6.15 46.53
C GLN A 597 -14.35 -5.43 45.68
N LYS A 598 -13.21 -6.08 45.38
CA LYS A 598 -12.20 -5.56 44.45
C LYS A 598 -12.80 -5.27 43.07
N LEU A 599 -13.57 -6.20 42.50
CA LEU A 599 -14.22 -6.03 41.20
C LEU A 599 -15.21 -4.85 41.19
N LYS A 600 -15.87 -4.56 42.32
CA LYS A 600 -16.73 -3.37 42.48
C LYS A 600 -15.94 -2.07 42.66
N GLU A 601 -14.68 -2.14 43.05
CA GLU A 601 -13.76 -1.00 43.16
C GLU A 601 -13.12 -0.71 41.79
N GLU A 602 -12.70 -1.76 41.07
CA GLU A 602 -12.25 -1.71 39.67
C GLU A 602 -13.33 -1.17 38.73
N VAL A 603 -14.57 -1.68 38.80
CA VAL A 603 -15.69 -1.17 37.97
C VAL A 603 -15.98 0.31 38.27
N ARG A 604 -15.86 0.75 39.54
CA ARG A 604 -15.99 2.18 39.89
C ARG A 604 -14.84 3.02 39.35
N ALA A 605 -13.60 2.52 39.39
CA ALA A 605 -12.44 3.19 38.81
C ALA A 605 -12.56 3.34 37.28
N VAL A 606 -13.01 2.29 36.57
CA VAL A 606 -13.27 2.33 35.12
C VAL A 606 -14.40 3.31 34.79
N GLN A 607 -15.49 3.31 35.55
CA GLN A 607 -16.58 4.29 35.40
C GLN A 607 -16.10 5.73 35.63
N GLN A 608 -15.24 5.96 36.62
CA GLN A 608 -14.66 7.28 36.89
C GLN A 608 -13.67 7.72 35.80
N SER A 609 -12.87 6.80 35.24
CA SER A 609 -12.00 7.07 34.09
C SER A 609 -12.81 7.46 32.85
N LEU A 610 -13.88 6.72 32.55
CA LEU A 610 -14.76 7.01 31.42
C LEU A 610 -15.45 8.39 31.54
N LEU A 611 -15.81 8.81 32.74
CA LEU A 611 -16.35 10.16 32.98
C LEU A 611 -15.28 11.25 32.73
N LEU A 612 -14.03 11.01 33.14
CA LEU A 612 -12.92 11.94 32.87
C LEU A 612 -12.57 12.03 31.37
N GLU A 613 -12.66 10.92 30.63
CA GLU A 613 -12.53 10.92 29.17
C GLU A 613 -13.68 11.68 28.48
N GLN A 614 -14.93 11.49 28.94
CA GLN A 614 -16.07 12.24 28.43
C GLN A 614 -15.96 13.74 28.72
N GLU A 615 -15.48 14.12 29.90
CA GLU A 615 -15.18 15.52 30.24
C GLU A 615 -14.03 16.09 29.38
N ALA A 616 -12.99 15.30 29.09
CA ALA A 616 -11.88 15.73 28.24
C ALA A 616 -12.37 15.96 26.80
N TRP A 617 -13.16 15.03 26.25
CA TRP A 617 -13.74 15.15 24.92
C TRP A 617 -14.72 16.33 24.81
N ALA A 618 -15.49 16.60 25.87
CA ALA A 618 -16.34 17.80 25.94
C ALA A 618 -15.51 19.09 25.89
N LYS A 619 -14.43 19.19 26.67
CA LYS A 619 -13.52 20.34 26.70
C LYS A 619 -12.79 20.54 25.36
N GLU A 620 -12.41 19.45 24.69
CA GLU A 620 -11.82 19.48 23.35
C GLU A 620 -12.84 19.93 22.29
N SER A 621 -14.09 19.45 22.38
CA SER A 621 -15.20 19.89 21.52
C SER A 621 -15.57 21.37 21.73
N GLU A 622 -15.55 21.86 22.97
CA GLU A 622 -15.75 23.29 23.29
C GLU A 622 -14.60 24.15 22.72
N SER A 623 -13.35 23.70 22.85
CA SER A 623 -12.17 24.37 22.29
C SER A 623 -12.22 24.44 20.76
N ALA A 624 -12.56 23.33 20.10
CA ALA A 624 -12.76 23.27 18.66
C ALA A 624 -13.92 24.18 18.19
N SER A 625 -15.03 24.20 18.93
CA SER A 625 -16.17 25.09 18.66
C SER A 625 -15.80 26.57 18.81
N TYR A 626 -14.99 26.92 19.82
CA TYR A 626 -14.50 28.28 20.04
C TYR A 626 -13.58 28.76 18.90
N GLU A 627 -12.60 27.95 18.49
CA GLU A 627 -11.74 28.30 17.35
C GLU A 627 -12.53 28.33 16.03
N ASN A 628 -13.52 27.46 15.83
CA ASN A 628 -14.38 27.50 14.64
C ASN A 628 -15.26 28.77 14.63
N SER A 629 -15.81 29.20 15.77
CA SER A 629 -16.52 30.48 15.93
C SER A 629 -15.62 31.69 15.63
N LYS A 630 -14.37 31.65 16.10
CA LYS A 630 -13.32 32.65 15.82
C LYS A 630 -12.90 32.69 14.34
N LEU A 631 -12.88 31.54 13.66
CA LEU A 631 -12.67 31.44 12.21
C LEU A 631 -13.87 31.99 11.41
N LEU A 632 -15.11 31.65 11.79
CA LEU A 632 -16.33 32.23 11.21
C LEU A 632 -16.36 33.75 11.38
N GLY A 633 -16.02 34.25 12.57
CA GLY A 633 -15.88 35.69 12.82
C GLY A 633 -14.73 36.37 12.05
N ARG A 634 -13.75 35.60 11.54
CA ARG A 634 -12.73 36.10 10.60
C ARG A 634 -13.22 36.06 9.16
N ALA A 635 -13.96 35.01 8.77
CA ALA A 635 -14.60 34.92 7.45
C ALA A 635 -15.58 36.08 7.23
N ALA A 636 -16.48 36.35 8.19
CA ALA A 636 -17.43 37.44 8.11
C ALA A 636 -16.76 38.83 7.98
N ARG A 637 -15.60 39.06 8.60
CA ARG A 637 -14.81 40.29 8.40
C ARG A 637 -14.22 40.37 7.00
N LEU A 638 -13.67 39.27 6.48
CA LEU A 638 -13.15 39.22 5.10
C LEU A 638 -14.27 39.39 4.07
N GLU A 639 -15.47 38.89 4.33
CA GLU A 639 -16.65 39.13 3.48
C GLU A 639 -17.11 40.59 3.52
N GLN A 640 -17.06 41.23 4.70
CA GLN A 640 -17.31 42.68 4.83
C GLN A 640 -16.24 43.50 4.07
N GLU A 641 -14.95 43.22 4.29
CA GLU A 641 -13.83 43.86 3.57
C GLU A 641 -13.98 43.69 2.04
N LEU A 642 -14.43 42.53 1.57
CA LEU A 642 -14.70 42.29 0.15
C LEU A 642 -15.91 43.06 -0.38
N GLU A 643 -16.99 43.25 0.37
CA GLU A 643 -18.12 44.07 -0.08
C GLU A 643 -17.86 45.58 0.02
N GLU A 644 -17.05 46.02 1.00
CA GLU A 644 -16.50 47.38 1.05
C GLU A 644 -15.59 47.66 -0.16
N LEU A 645 -14.68 46.75 -0.49
CA LEU A 645 -13.86 46.85 -1.72
C LEU A 645 -14.71 46.82 -3.00
N ARG A 646 -15.81 46.05 -3.04
CA ARG A 646 -16.78 46.09 -4.15
C ARG A 646 -17.54 47.41 -4.20
N ALA A 647 -17.87 48.02 -3.06
CA ALA A 647 -18.50 49.33 -3.00
C ALA A 647 -17.55 50.40 -3.57
N SER A 648 -16.31 50.49 -3.07
CA SER A 648 -15.29 51.40 -3.62
C SER A 648 -14.96 51.12 -5.09
N THR A 649 -15.04 49.86 -5.54
CA THR A 649 -14.89 49.54 -6.98
C THR A 649 -16.07 50.08 -7.81
N LYS A 650 -17.30 50.01 -7.31
CA LYS A 650 -18.50 50.60 -7.96
C LYS A 650 -18.41 52.13 -7.98
N GLU A 651 -17.92 52.74 -6.89
CA GLU A 651 -17.70 54.19 -6.79
C GLU A 651 -16.61 54.66 -7.76
N LEU A 652 -15.46 54.00 -7.81
CA LEU A 652 -14.39 54.27 -8.77
C LEU A 652 -14.82 54.02 -10.23
N GLN A 653 -15.76 53.09 -10.47
CA GLN A 653 -16.38 52.93 -11.80
C GLN A 653 -17.32 54.09 -12.14
N ALA A 654 -18.14 54.56 -11.20
CA ALA A 654 -19.00 55.72 -11.38
C ALA A 654 -18.17 57.01 -11.58
N GLU A 655 -17.08 57.18 -10.83
CA GLU A 655 -16.12 58.27 -11.01
C GLU A 655 -15.41 58.17 -12.37
N ASN A 656 -14.98 56.98 -12.81
CA ASN A 656 -14.41 56.80 -14.16
C ASN A 656 -15.43 57.13 -15.26
N VAL A 657 -16.70 56.76 -15.12
CA VAL A 657 -17.75 57.15 -16.08
C VAL A 657 -17.95 58.68 -16.07
N GLY A 658 -17.96 59.30 -14.89
CA GLY A 658 -17.98 60.76 -14.72
C GLY A 658 -16.80 61.43 -15.42
N LEU A 659 -15.57 60.99 -15.14
CA LEU A 659 -14.33 61.50 -15.74
C LEU A 659 -14.25 61.23 -17.26
N VAL A 660 -14.78 60.13 -17.77
CA VAL A 660 -14.90 59.87 -19.21
C VAL A 660 -15.92 60.81 -19.85
N GLN A 661 -17.02 61.13 -19.16
CA GLN A 661 -18.02 62.06 -19.65
C GLN A 661 -17.52 63.52 -19.58
N GLU A 662 -16.87 63.93 -18.49
CA GLU A 662 -16.18 65.22 -18.39
C GLU A 662 -15.09 65.33 -19.45
N LYS A 663 -14.25 64.30 -19.62
CA LYS A 663 -13.26 64.22 -20.70
C LYS A 663 -13.92 64.41 -22.06
N SER A 664 -15.02 63.71 -22.35
CA SER A 664 -15.74 63.87 -23.62
C SER A 664 -16.28 65.29 -23.83
N THR A 665 -16.83 65.94 -22.79
CA THR A 665 -17.21 67.36 -22.90
C THR A 665 -16.01 68.30 -23.03
N SER A 666 -14.85 67.94 -22.45
CA SER A 666 -13.60 68.69 -22.59
C SER A 666 -13.01 68.52 -23.99
N GLU A 667 -13.14 67.35 -24.60
CA GLU A 667 -12.72 67.06 -25.99
C GLU A 667 -13.66 67.77 -26.98
N GLN A 668 -14.97 67.85 -26.70
CA GLN A 668 -15.89 68.72 -27.45
C GLN A 668 -15.51 70.19 -27.33
N LYS A 669 -15.26 70.70 -26.11
CA LYS A 669 -14.78 72.09 -25.89
C LYS A 669 -13.43 72.33 -26.56
N VAL A 670 -12.52 71.35 -26.58
CA VAL A 670 -11.25 71.44 -27.31
C VAL A 670 -11.49 71.42 -28.82
N ALA A 671 -12.48 70.69 -29.35
CA ALA A 671 -12.85 70.73 -30.76
C ALA A 671 -13.51 72.07 -31.17
N GLU A 672 -14.26 72.70 -30.26
CA GLU A 672 -14.79 74.06 -30.44
C GLU A 672 -13.66 75.10 -30.36
N ILE A 673 -12.81 75.03 -29.34
CA ILE A 673 -11.59 75.85 -29.20
C ILE A 673 -10.62 75.62 -30.37
N LEU A 674 -10.60 74.44 -31.01
CA LEU A 674 -9.81 74.20 -32.22
C LEU A 674 -10.40 74.92 -33.44
N LYS A 675 -11.73 74.97 -33.60
CA LYS A 675 -12.39 75.77 -34.65
C LYS A 675 -12.22 77.27 -34.39
N GLU A 676 -12.36 77.71 -33.14
CA GLU A 676 -12.04 79.08 -32.74
C GLU A 676 -10.55 79.38 -32.95
N LYS A 677 -9.65 78.42 -32.69
CA LYS A 677 -8.22 78.55 -32.96
C LYS A 677 -7.94 78.61 -34.46
N GLU A 678 -8.63 77.87 -35.32
CA GLU A 678 -8.49 77.98 -36.77
C GLU A 678 -8.85 79.39 -37.24
N LEU A 679 -10.02 79.91 -36.82
CA LEU A 679 -10.42 81.31 -37.04
C LEU A 679 -9.41 82.31 -36.46
N LEU A 680 -8.97 82.10 -35.22
CA LEU A 680 -7.97 82.92 -34.56
C LEU A 680 -6.56 82.75 -35.15
N THR A 681 -6.25 81.70 -35.92
CA THR A 681 -4.96 81.57 -36.65
C THR A 681 -4.97 82.33 -37.97
N ALA A 682 -6.12 82.42 -38.65
CA ALA A 682 -6.30 83.43 -39.70
C ALA A 682 -6.13 84.85 -39.12
N GLU A 683 -6.59 85.07 -37.88
CA GLU A 683 -6.40 86.34 -37.17
C GLU A 683 -4.99 86.52 -36.55
N THR A 684 -4.26 85.46 -36.17
CA THR A 684 -2.87 85.57 -35.73
C THR A 684 -1.88 85.63 -36.87
N ALA A 685 -2.21 85.19 -38.08
CA ALA A 685 -1.47 85.61 -39.28
C ALA A 685 -1.57 87.14 -39.47
N ARG A 686 -2.74 87.74 -39.17
CA ARG A 686 -2.99 89.18 -39.19
C ARG A 686 -2.34 89.93 -38.00
N LEU A 687 -2.14 89.28 -36.85
CA LEU A 687 -1.54 89.88 -35.65
C LEU A 687 -0.05 89.57 -35.45
N ALA A 688 0.52 88.55 -36.08
CA ALA A 688 1.95 88.23 -36.00
C ALA A 688 2.81 89.40 -36.53
N ALA A 689 2.34 90.07 -37.59
CA ALA A 689 2.89 91.32 -38.09
C ALA A 689 2.98 92.46 -37.04
N ASN A 690 2.21 92.37 -35.95
CA ASN A 690 2.18 93.34 -34.85
C ASN A 690 2.88 92.83 -33.57
N ILE A 691 3.33 91.56 -33.53
CA ILE A 691 3.89 90.90 -32.33
C ILE A 691 5.43 90.88 -32.33
N GLU A 692 6.07 90.91 -33.50
CA GLU A 692 7.52 91.11 -33.63
C GLU A 692 7.99 92.37 -32.86
N THR A 693 7.17 93.43 -32.91
CA THR A 693 7.35 94.70 -32.19
C THR A 693 7.19 94.63 -30.66
N LEU A 694 6.70 93.52 -30.08
CA LEU A 694 6.21 93.47 -28.69
C LEU A 694 6.95 92.53 -27.74
N ARG A 695 8.00 91.81 -28.19
CA ARG A 695 8.77 90.90 -27.31
C ARG A 695 10.28 91.12 -27.23
N SER A 696 10.74 92.26 -27.75
CA SER A 696 11.80 93.06 -27.11
C SER A 696 11.65 93.06 -25.57
N ASP A 697 10.43 93.36 -25.13
CA ASP A 697 10.15 93.72 -23.74
C ASP A 697 10.10 92.49 -22.81
N PHE A 698 9.94 91.29 -23.40
CA PHE A 698 9.86 90.01 -22.67
C PHE A 698 11.22 89.53 -22.15
N ALA A 699 12.33 90.07 -22.65
CA ALA A 699 13.67 89.77 -22.14
C ALA A 699 13.84 90.14 -20.65
N SER A 700 13.08 91.13 -20.18
CA SER A 700 13.07 91.59 -18.78
C SER A 700 12.59 90.52 -17.79
N LEU A 701 11.57 89.73 -18.14
CA LEU A 701 11.00 88.69 -17.29
C LEU A 701 11.94 87.48 -17.10
N SER A 702 12.83 87.23 -18.07
CA SER A 702 13.66 86.02 -18.10
C SER A 702 14.58 85.87 -16.88
N LYS A 703 14.96 87.00 -16.26
CA LYS A 703 15.91 87.02 -15.14
C LYS A 703 15.32 86.48 -13.82
N SER A 704 14.01 86.53 -13.64
CA SER A 704 13.32 86.01 -12.44
C SER A 704 13.06 84.49 -12.50
N LYS A 705 13.48 83.80 -13.57
CA LYS A 705 13.14 82.39 -13.84
C LYS A 705 14.17 81.39 -13.29
N LEU A 706 15.44 81.77 -13.23
CA LEU A 706 16.56 80.87 -12.93
C LEU A 706 16.54 80.33 -11.49
N GLU A 707 16.22 81.16 -10.51
CA GLU A 707 16.25 80.81 -9.07
C GLU A 707 15.18 79.77 -8.68
N LEU A 708 14.15 79.59 -9.51
CA LEU A 708 13.11 78.56 -9.36
C LEU A 708 13.46 77.24 -10.08
N GLN A 709 14.52 77.24 -10.91
CA GLN A 709 14.86 76.13 -11.80
C GLN A 709 15.74 75.06 -11.12
N GLU A 710 16.54 75.43 -10.11
CA GLU A 710 17.40 74.50 -9.38
C GLU A 710 16.61 73.59 -8.42
N LEU A 711 15.60 74.13 -7.73
CA LEU A 711 14.65 73.35 -6.92
C LEU A 711 13.83 72.37 -7.78
N HIS A 712 13.45 72.77 -9.00
CA HIS A 712 12.76 71.89 -9.95
C HIS A 712 13.67 70.75 -10.45
N SER A 713 14.98 70.98 -10.60
CA SER A 713 15.95 69.96 -11.05
C SER A 713 15.99 68.75 -10.12
N CYS A 714 15.98 68.98 -8.80
CA CYS A 714 16.04 67.92 -7.80
C CYS A 714 14.75 67.08 -7.75
N LEU A 715 13.57 67.73 -7.84
CA LEU A 715 12.28 67.04 -7.89
C LEU A 715 12.04 66.32 -9.22
N SER A 716 12.53 66.84 -10.35
CA SER A 716 12.43 66.17 -11.66
C SER A 716 13.10 64.80 -11.64
N LYS A 717 14.33 64.67 -11.11
CA LYS A 717 15.00 63.36 -11.05
C LYS A 717 14.19 62.33 -10.28
N ILE A 718 13.71 62.67 -9.09
CA ILE A 718 12.91 61.74 -8.26
C ILE A 718 11.60 61.34 -8.97
N LEU A 719 10.96 62.27 -9.70
CA LEU A 719 9.77 61.97 -10.51
C LEU A 719 10.06 61.14 -11.76
N ASP A 720 11.21 61.34 -12.39
CA ASP A 720 11.62 60.59 -13.59
C ASP A 720 12.13 59.19 -13.22
N ASP A 721 12.83 59.01 -12.09
CA ASP A 721 13.19 57.70 -11.53
C ASP A 721 11.94 56.90 -11.12
N LEU A 722 10.97 57.56 -10.46
CA LEU A 722 9.67 56.95 -10.16
C LEU A 722 8.85 56.64 -11.42
N ARG A 723 8.93 57.48 -12.46
CA ARG A 723 8.30 57.20 -13.76
C ARG A 723 8.95 56.05 -14.50
N LEU A 724 10.28 55.93 -14.48
CA LEU A 724 10.99 54.82 -15.11
C LEU A 724 10.71 53.51 -14.36
N SER A 725 10.69 53.53 -13.03
CA SER A 725 10.25 52.39 -12.21
C SER A 725 8.78 52.02 -12.48
N HIS A 726 7.88 53.00 -12.59
CA HIS A 726 6.47 52.75 -12.91
C HIS A 726 6.28 52.29 -14.36
N GLN A 727 7.03 52.82 -15.33
CA GLN A 727 6.99 52.36 -16.72
C GLN A 727 7.59 50.96 -16.88
N ALA A 728 8.64 50.61 -16.14
CA ALA A 728 9.13 49.24 -16.06
C ALA A 728 8.04 48.32 -15.48
N ALA A 729 7.50 48.62 -14.30
CA ALA A 729 6.43 47.81 -13.69
C ALA A 729 5.15 47.73 -14.55
N VAL A 730 4.83 48.76 -15.33
CA VAL A 730 3.71 48.75 -16.30
C VAL A 730 4.07 47.98 -17.57
N ALA A 731 5.31 48.03 -18.04
CA ALA A 731 5.81 47.21 -19.16
C ALA A 731 5.88 45.73 -18.78
N ASP A 732 6.42 45.39 -17.60
CA ASP A 732 6.44 44.04 -17.04
C ASP A 732 5.02 43.50 -16.83
N ARG A 733 4.09 44.36 -16.36
CA ARG A 733 2.68 43.99 -16.23
C ARG A 733 1.97 43.86 -17.58
N ALA A 734 2.32 44.67 -18.58
CA ALA A 734 1.80 44.55 -19.94
C ALA A 734 2.35 43.28 -20.62
N GLN A 735 3.64 42.98 -20.45
CA GLN A 735 4.28 41.75 -20.90
C GLN A 735 3.64 40.54 -20.22
N ALA A 736 3.50 40.52 -18.89
CA ALA A 736 2.83 39.44 -18.17
C ALA A 736 1.34 39.29 -18.56
N LEU A 737 0.64 40.37 -18.92
CA LEU A 737 -0.72 40.30 -19.48
C LEU A 737 -0.72 39.78 -20.92
N GLN A 738 0.28 40.13 -21.72
CA GLN A 738 0.44 39.64 -23.09
C GLN A 738 0.85 38.16 -23.11
N ASP A 739 1.76 37.73 -22.24
CA ASP A 739 2.18 36.35 -22.03
C ASP A 739 1.03 35.51 -21.46
N ASN A 740 0.22 36.05 -20.54
CA ASN A 740 -1.00 35.39 -20.11
C ASN A 740 -2.03 35.32 -21.26
N SER A 741 -2.08 36.32 -22.14
CA SER A 741 -2.94 36.28 -23.33
C SER A 741 -2.48 35.28 -24.39
N SER A 742 -1.17 35.09 -24.59
CA SER A 742 -0.62 34.06 -25.47
C SER A 742 -0.74 32.67 -24.84
N LEU A 743 -0.45 32.49 -23.56
CA LEU A 743 -0.70 31.23 -22.84
C LEU A 743 -2.20 30.88 -22.82
N LEU A 744 -3.11 31.85 -22.79
CA LEU A 744 -4.56 31.61 -22.96
C LEU A 744 -4.94 31.35 -24.43
N ALA A 745 -4.20 31.87 -25.41
CA ALA A 745 -4.38 31.52 -26.82
C ALA A 745 -3.87 30.10 -27.11
N GLU A 746 -2.65 29.76 -26.69
CA GLU A 746 -2.06 28.42 -26.73
C GLU A 746 -2.93 27.40 -25.98
N LYS A 747 -3.43 27.73 -24.78
CA LYS A 747 -4.35 26.84 -24.06
C LYS A 747 -5.67 26.62 -24.80
N ARG A 748 -6.18 27.63 -25.52
CA ARG A 748 -7.35 27.48 -26.41
C ARG A 748 -6.99 26.67 -27.65
N GLU A 749 -5.81 26.86 -28.23
CA GLU A 749 -5.34 26.13 -29.41
C GLU A 749 -5.07 24.66 -29.09
N VAL A 750 -4.50 24.36 -27.92
CA VAL A 750 -4.34 22.99 -27.40
C VAL A 750 -5.70 22.37 -27.08
N ALA A 751 -6.66 23.12 -26.53
CA ALA A 751 -8.03 22.63 -26.33
C ALA A 751 -8.74 22.35 -27.68
N LEU A 752 -8.60 23.23 -28.67
CA LEU A 752 -9.14 23.03 -30.02
C LEU A 752 -8.48 21.83 -30.70
N LYS A 753 -7.15 21.68 -30.62
CA LYS A 753 -6.44 20.49 -31.11
C LYS A 753 -6.86 19.21 -30.38
N TRP A 754 -7.25 19.29 -29.11
CA TRP A 754 -7.77 18.15 -28.36
C TRP A 754 -9.20 17.78 -28.76
N ASP A 755 -10.07 18.77 -29.00
CA ASP A 755 -11.40 18.57 -29.58
C ASP A 755 -11.34 18.10 -31.05
N GLU A 756 -10.35 18.54 -31.82
CA GLU A 756 -10.06 18.06 -33.17
C GLU A 756 -9.56 16.61 -33.12
N LEU A 757 -8.59 16.27 -32.27
CA LEU A 757 -8.16 14.88 -32.03
C LEU A 757 -9.30 13.98 -31.51
N LEU A 758 -10.25 14.53 -30.75
CA LEU A 758 -11.44 13.81 -30.31
C LEU A 758 -12.38 13.52 -31.49
N LYS A 759 -12.61 14.49 -32.38
CA LYS A 759 -13.39 14.30 -33.63
C LYS A 759 -12.67 13.41 -34.65
N GLU A 760 -11.35 13.50 -34.78
CA GLU A 760 -10.54 12.57 -35.58
C GLU A 760 -10.65 11.16 -35.02
N LYS A 761 -10.64 10.97 -33.69
CA LYS A 761 -10.88 9.68 -33.05
C LYS A 761 -12.31 9.15 -33.25
N GLU A 762 -13.32 10.02 -33.22
CA GLU A 762 -14.71 9.65 -33.49
C GLU A 762 -14.92 9.26 -34.96
N THR A 763 -14.44 10.08 -35.91
CA THR A 763 -14.46 9.75 -37.34
C THR A 763 -13.56 8.56 -37.70
N LEU A 764 -12.48 8.30 -36.97
CA LEU A 764 -11.69 7.07 -37.10
C LEU A 764 -12.46 5.84 -36.57
N ALA A 765 -13.27 6.00 -35.51
CA ALA A 765 -14.16 4.94 -35.03
C ALA A 765 -15.33 4.67 -35.99
N GLU A 766 -15.93 5.72 -36.58
CA GLU A 766 -16.97 5.59 -37.59
C GLU A 766 -16.42 4.99 -38.89
N SER A 767 -15.27 5.43 -39.38
CA SER A 767 -14.62 4.84 -40.55
C SER A 767 -14.12 3.43 -40.29
N TYR A 768 -13.67 3.08 -39.09
CA TYR A 768 -13.41 1.69 -38.69
C TYR A 768 -14.69 0.85 -38.70
N PHE A 769 -15.82 1.38 -38.22
CA PHE A 769 -17.12 0.70 -38.27
C PHE A 769 -17.64 0.53 -39.70
N ILE A 770 -17.48 1.55 -40.56
CA ILE A 770 -17.78 1.48 -41.99
C ILE A 770 -16.87 0.43 -42.66
N LEU A 771 -15.56 0.46 -42.41
CA LEU A 771 -14.62 -0.52 -42.95
C LEU A 771 -14.93 -1.95 -42.46
N GLN A 772 -15.35 -2.12 -41.21
CA GLN A 772 -15.78 -3.43 -40.68
C GLN A 772 -17.10 -3.91 -41.32
N LYS A 773 -18.01 -2.98 -41.63
CA LYS A 773 -19.25 -3.24 -42.39
C LYS A 773 -18.95 -3.55 -43.86
N GLU A 774 -18.00 -2.87 -44.49
CA GLU A 774 -17.51 -3.12 -45.85
C GLU A 774 -16.76 -4.44 -45.93
N ILE A 775 -15.88 -4.77 -44.98
CA ILE A 775 -15.25 -6.10 -44.88
C ILE A 775 -16.32 -7.19 -44.69
N SER A 776 -17.38 -6.91 -43.92
CA SER A 776 -18.52 -7.85 -43.77
C SER A 776 -19.37 -7.98 -45.04
N GLN A 777 -19.48 -6.92 -45.85
CA GLN A 777 -20.13 -6.95 -47.16
C GLN A 777 -19.24 -7.62 -48.22
N LEU A 778 -17.94 -7.38 -48.21
CA LEU A 778 -16.93 -8.03 -49.05
C LEU A 778 -16.80 -9.51 -48.72
N ALA A 779 -16.91 -9.92 -47.45
CA ALA A 779 -17.01 -11.33 -47.08
C ALA A 779 -18.27 -11.98 -47.69
N LYS A 780 -19.41 -11.28 -47.68
CA LYS A 780 -20.66 -11.75 -48.32
C LYS A 780 -20.56 -11.77 -49.84
N THR A 781 -20.04 -10.74 -50.49
CA THR A 781 -19.89 -10.71 -51.95
C THR A 781 -18.81 -11.67 -52.43
N ASN A 782 -17.71 -11.86 -51.69
CA ASN A 782 -16.68 -12.84 -52.03
C ASN A 782 -17.17 -14.29 -51.79
N SER A 783 -18.00 -14.52 -50.77
CA SER A 783 -18.75 -15.78 -50.62
C SER A 783 -19.73 -16.00 -51.79
N HIS A 784 -20.44 -14.96 -52.23
CA HIS A 784 -21.37 -15.04 -53.35
C HIS A 784 -20.65 -15.20 -54.70
N ILE A 785 -19.51 -14.52 -54.91
CA ILE A 785 -18.62 -14.70 -56.07
C ILE A 785 -18.01 -16.10 -56.04
N SER A 786 -17.66 -16.66 -54.88
CA SER A 786 -17.19 -18.04 -54.77
C SER A 786 -18.28 -19.05 -55.14
N ALA A 787 -19.53 -18.81 -54.73
CA ALA A 787 -20.69 -19.62 -55.14
C ALA A 787 -20.96 -19.49 -56.65
N ASN A 788 -21.02 -18.26 -57.16
CA ASN A 788 -21.28 -17.97 -58.57
C ASN A 788 -20.11 -18.42 -59.47
N LEU A 789 -18.88 -18.48 -58.96
CA LEU A 789 -17.73 -19.08 -59.64
C LEU A 789 -17.81 -20.61 -59.64
N LEU A 790 -18.28 -21.24 -58.56
CA LEU A 790 -18.53 -22.68 -58.53
C LEU A 790 -19.66 -23.07 -59.49
N GLU A 791 -20.73 -22.28 -59.52
CA GLU A 791 -21.84 -22.41 -60.46
C GLU A 791 -21.37 -22.17 -61.90
N SER A 792 -20.67 -21.07 -62.18
CA SER A 792 -20.11 -20.78 -63.50
C SER A 792 -19.02 -21.78 -63.92
N GLN A 793 -18.30 -22.42 -63.00
CA GLN A 793 -17.41 -23.56 -63.31
C GLN A 793 -18.22 -24.80 -63.71
N ASN A 794 -19.36 -25.06 -63.07
CA ASN A 794 -20.25 -26.16 -63.40
C ASN A 794 -20.98 -25.90 -64.74
N GLU A 795 -21.45 -24.68 -64.99
CA GLU A 795 -21.90 -24.22 -66.30
C GLU A 795 -20.79 -24.33 -67.35
N ASN A 796 -19.56 -23.92 -67.05
CA ASN A 796 -18.41 -24.13 -67.94
C ASN A 796 -18.09 -25.62 -68.18
N ARG A 797 -18.55 -26.53 -67.32
CA ARG A 797 -18.44 -27.99 -67.50
C ARG A 797 -19.56 -28.52 -68.40
N ILE A 798 -20.74 -27.89 -68.36
CA ILE A 798 -21.88 -28.15 -69.26
C ILE A 798 -21.59 -27.53 -70.65
N LEU A 799 -21.27 -26.24 -70.72
CA LEU A 799 -20.85 -25.51 -71.91
C LEU A 799 -19.61 -26.10 -72.58
N ARG A 800 -18.69 -26.78 -71.88
CA ARG A 800 -17.64 -27.57 -72.55
C ARG A 800 -18.17 -28.83 -73.23
N LYS A 801 -19.16 -29.52 -72.64
CA LYS A 801 -19.87 -30.64 -73.31
C LYS A 801 -20.68 -30.13 -74.51
N ASP A 802 -21.39 -29.01 -74.37
CA ASP A 802 -22.21 -28.49 -75.46
C ASP A 802 -21.39 -27.75 -76.53
N LYS A 803 -20.25 -27.15 -76.18
CA LYS A 803 -19.23 -26.72 -77.16
C LYS A 803 -18.69 -27.90 -77.95
N SER A 804 -18.47 -29.07 -77.36
CA SER A 804 -18.05 -30.26 -78.13
C SER A 804 -19.12 -30.74 -79.12
N LYS A 805 -20.41 -30.57 -78.81
CA LYS A 805 -21.53 -30.81 -79.74
C LYS A 805 -21.63 -29.71 -80.81
N LEU A 806 -21.43 -28.44 -80.45
CA LEU A 806 -21.46 -27.31 -81.38
C LEU A 806 -20.26 -27.29 -82.33
N THR A 807 -19.07 -27.73 -81.90
CA THR A 807 -17.89 -27.91 -82.78
C THR A 807 -18.05 -29.08 -83.77
N LEU A 808 -19.04 -29.96 -83.58
CA LEU A 808 -19.52 -30.87 -84.63
C LEU A 808 -20.45 -30.12 -85.60
N LYS A 809 -21.48 -29.43 -85.11
CA LYS A 809 -22.45 -28.70 -85.96
C LYS A 809 -21.89 -27.51 -86.75
N ILE A 810 -20.89 -26.80 -86.22
CA ILE A 810 -20.28 -25.64 -86.91
C ILE A 810 -19.52 -26.12 -88.17
N ARG A 811 -18.89 -27.31 -88.13
CA ARG A 811 -18.31 -27.93 -89.34
C ARG A 811 -19.35 -28.33 -90.39
N GLU A 812 -20.63 -28.44 -90.02
CA GLU A 812 -21.74 -28.73 -90.94
C GLU A 812 -22.37 -27.45 -91.52
N LEU A 813 -22.11 -26.28 -90.93
CA LEU A 813 -22.74 -25.00 -91.27
C LEU A 813 -21.81 -23.96 -91.91
N GLU A 814 -20.49 -24.06 -91.72
CA GLU A 814 -19.49 -23.17 -92.37
C GLU A 814 -19.38 -23.38 -93.90
N THR A 815 -20.19 -24.26 -94.49
CA THR A 815 -20.37 -24.46 -95.94
C THR A 815 -21.37 -23.49 -96.58
N LEU A 816 -22.08 -22.68 -95.78
CA LEU A 816 -23.01 -21.61 -96.21
C LEU A 816 -22.66 -20.34 -95.40
N HIS A 817 -21.96 -19.33 -95.93
CA HIS A 817 -22.31 -18.47 -97.06
C HIS A 817 -23.77 -17.94 -96.98
N SER A 818 -24.08 -16.64 -96.90
CA SER A 818 -23.31 -15.39 -96.68
C SER A 818 -24.31 -14.19 -96.56
N PHE A 819 -23.82 -12.94 -96.55
CA PHE A 819 -24.44 -11.79 -97.26
C PHE A 819 -25.75 -11.11 -96.74
N THR A 820 -25.58 -10.02 -95.96
CA THR A 820 -26.36 -8.74 -96.00
C THR A 820 -27.85 -8.70 -95.58
N ALA A 821 -28.52 -7.55 -95.37
CA ALA A 821 -28.20 -6.23 -94.73
C ALA A 821 -29.48 -5.34 -94.66
N ALA A 822 -29.51 -4.31 -93.77
CA ALA A 822 -30.25 -3.02 -93.82
C ALA A 822 -31.77 -2.96 -94.16
N GLN A 823 -32.66 -2.05 -93.73
CA GLN A 823 -32.78 -0.93 -92.77
C GLN A 823 -34.14 -0.20 -93.08
N THR A 824 -34.73 0.53 -92.11
CA THR A 824 -35.72 1.66 -92.23
C THR A 824 -37.18 1.51 -92.73
N ALA A 825 -38.12 1.71 -91.78
CA ALA A 825 -38.99 2.90 -91.59
C ALA A 825 -40.32 3.16 -92.38
N GLU A 826 -41.10 4.08 -91.77
CA GLU A 826 -42.24 4.90 -92.27
C GLU A 826 -43.66 4.28 -92.34
N ASP A 827 -44.61 4.85 -91.56
CA ASP A 827 -45.90 5.40 -92.07
C ASP A 827 -46.68 6.19 -90.97
N ALA A 828 -47.73 6.95 -91.34
CA ALA A 828 -48.43 7.88 -90.43
C ALA A 828 -49.95 8.12 -90.72
N MET A 829 -50.57 9.03 -89.96
CA MET A 829 -51.85 9.73 -90.22
C MET A 829 -53.19 8.97 -90.14
N GLN A 830 -53.78 8.91 -88.93
CA GLN A 830 -55.24 9.06 -88.71
C GLN A 830 -55.44 9.92 -87.43
N ILE A 831 -55.72 11.23 -87.54
CA ILE A 831 -57.04 11.86 -87.82
C ILE A 831 -57.95 11.72 -86.59
N MET A 832 -57.95 12.66 -85.63
CA MET A 832 -58.44 14.06 -85.69
C MET A 832 -59.98 14.22 -85.63
N GLU A 833 -60.74 13.18 -85.24
CA GLU A 833 -62.21 13.29 -85.05
C GLU A 833 -62.66 13.33 -83.57
N GLN A 834 -61.80 12.95 -82.61
CA GLN A 834 -62.07 13.04 -81.15
C GLN A 834 -62.12 14.49 -80.61
N MET A 835 -61.67 15.46 -81.41
CA MET A 835 -61.27 16.85 -81.11
C MET A 835 -62.31 17.81 -80.47
N THR A 836 -63.49 17.33 -80.06
CA THR A 836 -64.56 18.19 -79.51
C THR A 836 -65.05 17.80 -78.12
N LYS A 837 -64.91 16.55 -77.69
CA LYS A 837 -65.25 16.13 -76.32
C LYS A 837 -64.16 16.48 -75.31
N GLU A 838 -62.91 16.42 -75.76
CA GLU A 838 -61.71 16.74 -74.98
C GLU A 838 -61.67 18.20 -74.48
N LYS A 839 -62.52 19.11 -74.99
CA LYS A 839 -62.47 20.54 -74.61
C LYS A 839 -62.91 20.84 -73.17
N SER A 840 -63.73 20.00 -72.54
CA SER A 840 -64.06 20.12 -71.10
C SER A 840 -63.04 19.41 -70.21
N GLU A 841 -62.55 18.25 -70.67
CA GLU A 841 -61.50 17.48 -69.98
C GLU A 841 -60.16 18.25 -70.00
N THR A 842 -59.84 18.98 -71.08
CA THR A 842 -58.65 19.83 -71.16
C THR A 842 -58.68 21.05 -70.25
N LEU A 843 -59.83 21.48 -69.72
CA LEU A 843 -59.88 22.54 -68.68
C LEU A 843 -59.63 21.99 -67.28
N ALA A 844 -60.17 20.81 -66.95
CA ALA A 844 -59.80 20.10 -65.72
C ALA A 844 -58.31 19.70 -65.76
N PHE A 845 -57.85 19.16 -66.89
CA PHE A 845 -56.45 18.84 -67.14
C PHE A 845 -55.56 20.09 -67.22
N LEU A 846 -56.06 21.28 -67.55
CA LEU A 846 -55.29 22.54 -67.45
C LEU A 846 -55.10 22.97 -66.00
N GLU A 847 -56.09 22.78 -65.13
CA GLU A 847 -55.95 23.11 -63.71
C GLU A 847 -55.15 22.04 -62.97
N ASP A 848 -55.30 20.76 -63.31
CA ASP A 848 -54.41 19.68 -62.85
C ASP A 848 -52.98 19.91 -63.38
N THR A 849 -52.78 20.21 -64.67
CA THR A 849 -51.41 20.49 -65.17
C THR A 849 -50.83 21.80 -64.68
N LYS A 850 -51.65 22.80 -64.28
CA LYS A 850 -51.15 23.91 -63.46
C LYS A 850 -50.69 23.43 -62.10
N GLN A 851 -51.50 22.65 -61.37
CA GLN A 851 -51.10 22.14 -60.05
C GLN A 851 -49.90 21.19 -60.12
N THR A 852 -49.76 20.39 -61.18
CA THR A 852 -48.53 19.61 -61.40
C THR A 852 -47.38 20.50 -61.86
N ASN A 853 -47.59 21.55 -62.66
CA ASN A 853 -46.53 22.50 -62.99
C ASN A 853 -46.09 23.33 -61.77
N GLU A 854 -46.99 23.66 -60.85
CA GLU A 854 -46.67 24.36 -59.60
C GLU A 854 -45.98 23.42 -58.61
N LYS A 855 -46.39 22.14 -58.52
CA LYS A 855 -45.62 21.10 -57.80
C LYS A 855 -44.25 20.86 -58.43
N LEU A 856 -44.18 20.66 -59.74
CA LEU A 856 -42.92 20.49 -60.49
C LEU A 856 -42.04 21.74 -60.44
N GLN A 857 -42.60 22.95 -60.32
CA GLN A 857 -41.85 24.18 -60.11
C GLN A 857 -41.28 24.23 -58.69
N ASN A 858 -42.07 23.87 -57.67
CA ASN A 858 -41.59 23.77 -56.28
C ASN A 858 -40.57 22.62 -56.11
N GLU A 859 -40.75 21.49 -56.78
CA GLU A 859 -39.81 20.38 -56.85
C GLU A 859 -38.55 20.78 -57.63
N LEU A 860 -38.67 21.53 -58.73
CA LEU A 860 -37.54 22.07 -59.49
C LEU A 860 -36.78 23.14 -58.70
N ASP A 861 -37.46 23.98 -57.92
CA ASP A 861 -36.83 25.03 -57.12
C ASP A 861 -36.21 24.45 -55.84
N THR A 862 -36.80 23.44 -55.21
CA THR A 862 -36.11 22.65 -54.16
C THR A 862 -34.99 21.77 -54.73
N LEU A 863 -35.09 21.27 -55.96
CA LEU A 863 -33.96 20.63 -56.66
C LEU A 863 -32.87 21.62 -57.04
N LYS A 864 -33.18 22.88 -57.35
CA LYS A 864 -32.18 23.96 -57.51
C LYS A 864 -31.54 24.32 -56.18
N GLU A 865 -32.32 24.46 -55.10
CA GLU A 865 -31.80 24.78 -53.77
C GLU A 865 -30.92 23.63 -53.24
N ASN A 866 -31.33 22.38 -53.45
CA ASN A 866 -30.51 21.20 -53.14
C ASN A 866 -29.30 21.07 -54.08
N ASN A 867 -29.39 21.45 -55.36
CA ASN A 867 -28.19 21.57 -56.20
C ASN A 867 -27.25 22.68 -55.73
N LEU A 868 -27.79 23.81 -55.27
CA LEU A 868 -26.98 24.93 -54.75
C LEU A 868 -26.25 24.50 -53.47
N LYS A 869 -26.96 23.84 -52.55
CA LYS A 869 -26.37 23.24 -51.33
C LYS A 869 -25.35 22.16 -51.70
N ASN A 870 -25.65 21.24 -52.62
CA ASN A 870 -24.71 20.23 -53.09
C ASN A 870 -23.48 20.85 -53.77
N VAL A 871 -23.62 21.98 -54.47
CA VAL A 871 -22.50 22.72 -55.10
C VAL A 871 -21.69 23.49 -54.06
N GLU A 872 -22.32 24.05 -53.03
CA GLU A 872 -21.63 24.64 -51.89
C GLU A 872 -20.89 23.60 -51.05
N GLU A 873 -21.50 22.44 -50.79
CA GLU A 873 -20.88 21.31 -50.10
C GLU A 873 -19.77 20.68 -50.94
N LEU A 874 -19.95 20.58 -52.27
CA LEU A 874 -18.89 20.16 -53.19
C LEU A 874 -17.74 21.18 -53.23
N ASN A 875 -18.02 22.49 -53.15
CA ASN A 875 -16.99 23.51 -53.04
C ASN A 875 -16.26 23.46 -51.69
N LYS A 876 -16.98 23.34 -50.56
CA LYS A 876 -16.39 23.15 -49.22
C LYS A 876 -15.56 21.86 -49.14
N SER A 877 -16.06 20.77 -49.72
CA SER A 877 -15.36 19.49 -49.87
C SER A 877 -14.11 19.62 -50.74
N LYS A 878 -14.17 20.40 -51.83
CA LYS A 878 -13.03 20.70 -52.71
C LYS A 878 -12.00 21.63 -52.06
N GLU A 879 -12.43 22.58 -51.23
CA GLU A 879 -11.55 23.43 -50.41
C GLU A 879 -10.82 22.60 -49.35
N LEU A 880 -11.55 21.75 -48.61
CA LEU A 880 -10.97 20.73 -47.73
C LEU A 880 -9.98 19.84 -48.47
N LEU A 881 -10.35 19.32 -49.65
CA LEU A 881 -9.47 18.51 -50.48
C LEU A 881 -8.21 19.29 -50.94
N THR A 882 -8.30 20.60 -51.19
CA THR A 882 -7.10 21.41 -51.49
C THR A 882 -6.21 21.62 -50.26
N VAL A 883 -6.77 21.74 -49.06
CA VAL A 883 -6.01 21.82 -47.80
C VAL A 883 -5.38 20.46 -47.47
N GLU A 884 -6.09 19.35 -47.67
CA GLU A 884 -5.52 18.00 -47.55
C GLU A 884 -4.43 17.74 -48.59
N ASN A 885 -4.60 18.16 -49.84
CA ASN A 885 -3.54 18.06 -50.85
C ASN A 885 -2.33 18.94 -50.51
N GLN A 886 -2.51 20.10 -49.87
CA GLN A 886 -1.40 20.90 -49.35
C GLN A 886 -0.67 20.17 -48.20
N LYS A 887 -1.39 19.67 -47.19
CA LYS A 887 -0.82 18.84 -46.11
C LYS A 887 -0.11 17.59 -46.65
N MET A 888 -0.69 16.91 -47.64
CA MET A 888 -0.09 15.74 -48.29
C MET A 888 1.15 16.10 -49.12
N GLU A 889 1.22 17.30 -49.69
CA GLU A 889 2.41 17.80 -50.39
C GLU A 889 3.50 18.29 -49.40
N GLU A 890 3.11 18.75 -48.21
CA GLU A 890 4.02 19.00 -47.08
C GLU A 890 4.59 17.69 -46.53
N PHE A 891 3.76 16.69 -46.24
CA PHE A 891 4.22 15.34 -45.88
C PHE A 891 5.05 14.70 -46.97
N ARG A 892 4.78 14.95 -48.27
CA ARG A 892 5.67 14.51 -49.37
C ARG A 892 7.03 15.18 -49.32
N LYS A 893 7.10 16.49 -49.06
CA LYS A 893 8.37 17.22 -48.88
C LYS A 893 9.13 16.70 -47.66
N GLU A 894 8.46 16.43 -46.55
CA GLU A 894 9.07 15.89 -45.33
C GLU A 894 9.55 14.45 -45.51
N ILE A 895 8.75 13.59 -46.16
CA ILE A 895 9.18 12.24 -46.57
C ILE A 895 10.37 12.32 -47.55
N GLU A 896 10.42 13.32 -48.43
CA GLU A 896 11.51 13.49 -49.39
C GLU A 896 12.79 14.06 -48.76
N THR A 897 12.71 14.99 -47.79
CA THR A 897 13.88 15.40 -47.00
C THR A 897 14.38 14.27 -46.10
N LEU A 898 13.48 13.49 -45.49
CA LEU A 898 13.85 12.28 -44.73
C LEU A 898 14.48 11.20 -45.62
N LYS A 899 13.98 10.99 -46.85
CA LYS A 899 14.65 10.12 -47.84
C LYS A 899 16.01 10.67 -48.25
N GLN A 900 16.16 11.97 -48.46
CA GLN A 900 17.45 12.57 -48.82
C GLN A 900 18.45 12.46 -47.67
N ALA A 901 18.03 12.64 -46.42
CA ALA A 901 18.84 12.38 -45.24
C ALA A 901 19.19 10.89 -45.08
N ALA A 902 18.26 9.99 -45.37
CA ALA A 902 18.50 8.54 -45.39
C ALA A 902 19.44 8.12 -46.54
N ALA A 903 19.33 8.74 -47.71
CA ALA A 903 20.21 8.53 -48.85
C ALA A 903 21.63 9.06 -48.57
N GLN A 904 21.75 10.24 -47.96
CA GLN A 904 23.03 10.79 -47.49
C GLN A 904 23.67 9.89 -46.42
N LYS A 905 22.92 9.41 -45.42
CA LYS A 905 23.44 8.44 -44.43
C LYS A 905 23.81 7.09 -45.06
N SER A 906 23.04 6.62 -46.05
CA SER A 906 23.36 5.41 -46.82
C SER A 906 24.63 5.61 -47.67
N GLN A 907 24.82 6.80 -48.25
CA GLN A 907 26.01 7.15 -49.02
C GLN A 907 27.24 7.34 -48.11
N GLN A 908 27.07 7.87 -46.90
CA GLN A 908 28.11 7.87 -45.86
C GLN A 908 28.44 6.44 -45.40
N LEU A 909 27.46 5.57 -45.18
CA LEU A 909 27.68 4.15 -44.89
C LEU A 909 28.34 3.39 -46.05
N SER A 910 28.06 3.79 -47.29
CA SER A 910 28.71 3.27 -48.50
C SER A 910 30.18 3.74 -48.57
N ALA A 911 30.43 5.03 -48.32
CA ALA A 911 31.78 5.59 -48.24
C ALA A 911 32.59 4.93 -47.12
N LEU A 912 32.06 4.83 -45.90
CA LEU A 912 32.67 4.14 -44.77
C LEU A 912 32.90 2.64 -45.06
N LYS A 913 32.02 1.97 -45.81
CA LYS A 913 32.26 0.58 -46.24
C LYS A 913 33.34 0.48 -47.31
N ALA A 914 33.40 1.39 -48.27
CA ALA A 914 34.49 1.47 -49.25
C ALA A 914 35.83 1.84 -48.60
N GLU A 915 35.81 2.66 -47.56
CA GLU A 915 36.97 3.01 -46.72
C GLU A 915 37.41 1.82 -45.85
N ASN A 916 36.49 1.08 -45.24
CA ASN A 916 36.80 -0.19 -44.56
C ASN A 916 37.34 -1.26 -45.54
N VAL A 917 36.86 -1.31 -46.78
CA VAL A 917 37.44 -2.19 -47.82
C VAL A 917 38.83 -1.73 -48.24
N LYS A 918 39.07 -0.41 -48.40
CA LYS A 918 40.43 0.11 -48.63
C LYS A 918 41.38 -0.19 -47.47
N LEU A 919 40.95 0.04 -46.24
CA LEU A 919 41.71 -0.31 -45.03
C LEU A 919 41.96 -1.82 -44.96
N ALA A 920 41.00 -2.67 -45.37
CA ALA A 920 41.21 -4.11 -45.46
C ALA A 920 42.18 -4.52 -46.58
N GLU A 921 42.18 -3.85 -47.73
CA GLU A 921 43.18 -4.05 -48.78
C GLU A 921 44.56 -3.50 -48.40
N GLU A 922 44.63 -2.42 -47.63
CA GLU A 922 45.87 -1.82 -47.13
C GLU A 922 46.46 -2.66 -45.99
N LEU A 923 45.64 -3.20 -45.09
CA LEU A 923 46.03 -4.26 -44.14
C LEU A 923 46.45 -5.55 -44.87
N GLY A 924 45.84 -5.86 -46.02
CA GLY A 924 46.23 -6.96 -46.89
C GLY A 924 47.62 -6.74 -47.54
N ARG A 925 47.87 -5.53 -48.05
CA ARG A 925 49.17 -5.13 -48.64
C ARG A 925 50.27 -4.93 -47.57
N SER A 926 49.90 -4.54 -46.35
CA SER A 926 50.79 -4.38 -45.19
C SER A 926 51.38 -5.70 -44.65
N ARG A 927 51.03 -6.85 -45.24
CA ARG A 927 51.50 -8.16 -44.78
C ARG A 927 52.91 -8.53 -45.29
N ASP A 928 53.34 -7.97 -46.42
CA ASP A 928 54.51 -8.45 -47.16
C ASP A 928 55.76 -7.56 -47.04
N GLU A 929 55.68 -6.36 -46.46
CA GLU A 929 56.85 -5.47 -46.22
C GLU A 929 56.99 -5.04 -44.75
N VAL A 930 58.22 -5.13 -44.24
CA VAL A 930 58.56 -5.05 -42.80
C VAL A 930 59.14 -3.69 -42.43
N THR A 931 58.55 -2.94 -41.49
CA THR A 931 59.25 -1.90 -40.68
C THR A 931 58.45 -1.33 -39.47
N SER A 932 57.52 -2.05 -38.82
CA SER A 932 56.70 -1.48 -37.72
C SER A 932 56.47 -2.38 -36.49
N HIS A 933 57.45 -3.20 -36.09
CA HIS A 933 57.23 -4.16 -34.99
C HIS A 933 57.17 -3.54 -33.59
N GLN A 934 57.88 -2.45 -33.32
CA GLN A 934 58.03 -1.95 -31.95
C GLN A 934 56.74 -1.33 -31.38
N LYS A 935 56.05 -0.48 -32.14
CA LYS A 935 54.77 0.12 -31.72
C LYS A 935 53.67 -0.92 -31.54
N VAL A 936 53.63 -1.97 -32.37
CA VAL A 936 52.65 -3.04 -32.26
C VAL A 936 52.90 -3.92 -31.03
N GLU A 937 54.16 -4.09 -30.61
CA GLU A 937 54.48 -4.78 -29.35
C GLU A 937 54.14 -3.90 -28.12
N GLU A 938 54.38 -2.59 -28.21
CA GLU A 938 53.95 -1.61 -27.20
C GLU A 938 52.42 -1.56 -27.06
N GLU A 939 51.67 -1.45 -28.17
CA GLU A 939 50.20 -1.49 -28.19
C GLU A 939 49.65 -2.85 -27.74
N ARG A 940 50.29 -3.97 -28.09
CA ARG A 940 49.99 -5.29 -27.50
C ARG A 940 50.22 -5.30 -25.99
N SER A 941 51.28 -4.69 -25.48
CA SER A 941 51.54 -4.61 -24.04
C SER A 941 50.48 -3.76 -23.35
N VAL A 942 50.01 -2.68 -23.98
CA VAL A 942 48.93 -1.82 -23.46
C VAL A 942 47.60 -2.56 -23.46
N LEU A 943 47.20 -3.21 -24.57
CA LEU A 943 45.97 -4.02 -24.58
C LEU A 943 46.05 -5.22 -23.63
N ASN A 944 47.20 -5.87 -23.50
CA ASN A 944 47.38 -6.98 -22.56
C ASN A 944 47.34 -6.50 -21.09
N ASN A 945 47.89 -5.33 -20.79
CA ASN A 945 47.77 -4.69 -19.48
C ASN A 945 46.33 -4.26 -19.19
N GLN A 946 45.62 -3.68 -20.17
CA GLN A 946 44.19 -3.35 -20.04
C GLN A 946 43.34 -4.61 -19.86
N LEU A 947 43.63 -5.71 -20.57
CA LEU A 947 42.96 -6.99 -20.39
C LEU A 947 43.24 -7.61 -19.02
N LEU A 948 44.49 -7.48 -18.52
CA LEU A 948 44.87 -7.92 -17.18
C LEU A 948 44.22 -7.05 -16.10
N GLU A 949 44.09 -5.74 -16.33
CA GLU A 949 43.42 -4.81 -15.41
C GLU A 949 41.90 -5.04 -15.40
N MET A 950 41.28 -5.27 -16.56
CA MET A 950 39.88 -5.70 -16.65
C MET A 950 39.66 -7.03 -15.94
N LYS A 951 40.55 -8.02 -16.11
CA LYS A 951 40.48 -9.29 -15.35
C LYS A 951 40.72 -9.10 -13.85
N LYS A 952 41.53 -8.14 -13.42
CA LYS A 952 41.67 -7.77 -11.99
C LYS A 952 40.40 -7.12 -11.47
N ARG A 953 39.77 -6.21 -12.21
CA ARG A 953 38.49 -5.58 -11.85
C ARG A 953 37.36 -6.62 -11.81
N GLU A 954 37.31 -7.55 -12.77
CA GLU A 954 36.40 -8.70 -12.81
C GLU A 954 36.62 -9.62 -11.60
N SER A 955 37.87 -9.98 -11.30
CA SER A 955 38.22 -10.80 -10.12
C SER A 955 37.89 -10.10 -8.80
N GLN A 956 38.07 -8.78 -8.74
CA GLN A 956 37.71 -7.97 -7.58
C GLN A 956 36.19 -7.91 -7.43
N LEU A 957 35.42 -7.62 -8.49
CA LEU A 957 33.96 -7.62 -8.45
C LEU A 957 33.37 -9.00 -8.08
N ILE A 958 34.01 -10.10 -8.53
CA ILE A 958 33.64 -11.46 -8.10
C ILE A 958 33.95 -11.66 -6.61
N LYS A 959 35.11 -11.21 -6.12
CA LYS A 959 35.48 -11.29 -4.70
C LYS A 959 34.56 -10.44 -3.83
N ASP A 960 34.27 -9.21 -4.23
CA ASP A 960 33.35 -8.29 -3.56
C ASP A 960 31.94 -8.89 -3.51
N ALA A 961 31.45 -9.47 -4.62
CA ALA A 961 30.15 -10.14 -4.67
C ALA A 961 30.10 -11.44 -3.85
N ASP A 962 31.18 -12.22 -3.78
CA ASP A 962 31.27 -13.39 -2.89
C ASP A 962 31.46 -12.99 -1.41
N GLU A 963 32.02 -11.81 -1.10
CA GLU A 963 32.12 -11.25 0.25
C GLU A 963 30.80 -10.59 0.72
N GLU A 964 30.07 -9.91 -0.17
CA GLU A 964 28.67 -9.52 0.05
C GLU A 964 27.80 -10.76 0.25
N LYS A 965 27.94 -11.78 -0.59
CA LYS A 965 27.21 -13.05 -0.44
C LYS A 965 27.61 -13.80 0.83
N ALA A 966 28.86 -13.79 1.25
CA ALA A 966 29.30 -14.40 2.50
C ALA A 966 28.80 -13.62 3.73
N SER A 967 28.79 -12.29 3.69
CA SER A 967 28.25 -11.45 4.76
C SER A 967 26.72 -11.50 4.83
N LEU A 968 26.02 -11.60 3.70
CA LEU A 968 24.59 -11.90 3.62
C LEU A 968 24.29 -13.33 4.12
N GLN A 969 25.08 -14.34 3.75
CA GLN A 969 24.95 -15.71 4.27
C GLN A 969 25.18 -15.75 5.79
N LYS A 970 26.14 -14.96 6.31
CA LYS A 970 26.39 -14.79 7.75
C LYS A 970 25.25 -14.05 8.45
N SER A 971 24.70 -13.01 7.83
CA SER A 971 23.52 -12.28 8.32
C SER A 971 22.27 -13.17 8.37
N ILE A 972 22.03 -13.96 7.32
CA ILE A 972 20.99 -14.99 7.26
C ILE A 972 21.21 -16.04 8.34
N SER A 973 22.46 -16.48 8.58
CA SER A 973 22.78 -17.44 9.64
C SER A 973 22.59 -16.88 11.06
N ILE A 974 22.83 -15.59 11.27
CA ILE A 974 22.57 -14.90 12.55
C ILE A 974 21.07 -14.70 12.75
N THR A 975 20.37 -14.24 11.70
CA THR A 975 18.92 -14.06 11.70
C THR A 975 18.18 -15.38 11.89
N SER A 976 18.67 -16.49 11.30
CA SER A 976 18.09 -17.81 11.51
C SER A 976 18.37 -18.36 12.90
N ALA A 977 19.55 -18.11 13.48
CA ALA A 977 19.84 -18.45 14.88
C ALA A 977 18.93 -17.68 15.85
N LEU A 978 18.78 -16.37 15.65
CA LEU A 978 17.85 -15.52 16.40
C LEU A 978 16.40 -15.95 16.22
N LEU A 979 15.98 -16.38 15.02
CA LEU A 979 14.67 -16.99 14.80
C LEU A 979 14.51 -18.28 15.60
N THR A 980 15.49 -19.20 15.60
CA THR A 980 15.40 -20.42 16.43
C THR A 980 15.42 -20.15 17.93
N GLU A 981 16.11 -19.08 18.38
CA GLU A 981 16.08 -18.62 19.76
C GLU A 981 14.69 -18.05 20.12
N LYS A 982 14.10 -17.24 19.24
CA LYS A 982 12.75 -16.68 19.42
C LYS A 982 11.66 -17.74 19.29
N ASP A 983 11.80 -18.75 18.44
CA ASP A 983 10.91 -19.91 18.38
C ASP A 983 11.01 -20.75 19.66
N ALA A 984 12.22 -20.94 20.22
CA ALA A 984 12.40 -21.61 21.50
C ALA A 984 11.84 -20.79 22.68
N GLU A 985 11.97 -19.47 22.66
CA GLU A 985 11.36 -18.57 23.64
C GLU A 985 9.83 -18.56 23.53
N LEU A 986 9.28 -18.53 22.31
CA LEU A 986 7.86 -18.68 22.05
C LEU A 986 7.32 -20.04 22.50
N GLU A 987 8.08 -21.13 22.32
CA GLU A 987 7.69 -22.45 22.81
C GLU A 987 7.79 -22.54 24.34
N LYS A 988 8.78 -21.89 24.97
CA LYS A 988 8.83 -21.73 26.42
C LYS A 988 7.60 -20.96 26.94
N LEU A 989 7.25 -19.83 26.31
CA LEU A 989 6.07 -19.02 26.66
C LEU A 989 4.75 -19.76 26.37
N ARG A 990 4.68 -20.61 25.33
CA ARG A 990 3.53 -21.50 25.10
C ARG A 990 3.37 -22.52 26.22
N ASN A 991 4.47 -23.13 26.68
CA ASN A 991 4.46 -24.07 27.80
C ASN A 991 4.12 -23.38 29.13
N GLU A 992 4.62 -22.16 29.35
CA GLU A 992 4.22 -21.33 30.49
C GLU A 992 2.73 -20.97 30.44
N VAL A 993 2.20 -20.63 29.26
CA VAL A 993 0.76 -20.40 29.06
C VAL A 993 -0.09 -21.67 29.20
N THR A 994 0.42 -22.88 28.91
CA THR A 994 -0.32 -24.12 29.19
C THR A 994 -0.29 -24.48 30.68
N VAL A 995 0.81 -24.24 31.38
CA VAL A 995 0.89 -24.33 32.86
C VAL A 995 -0.07 -23.35 33.51
N LEU A 996 0.02 -22.05 33.18
CA LEU A 996 -0.88 -21.01 33.68
C LEU A 996 -2.35 -21.28 33.33
N ARG A 997 -2.66 -22.00 32.23
CA ARG A 997 -4.03 -22.47 31.93
C ARG A 997 -4.45 -23.67 32.77
N GLY A 998 -3.54 -24.58 33.09
CA GLY A 998 -3.76 -25.66 34.06
C GLY A 998 -3.99 -25.12 35.47
N GLU A 999 -3.22 -24.13 35.88
CA GLU A 999 -3.38 -23.39 37.13
C GLU A 999 -4.66 -22.54 37.14
N ASN A 1000 -5.04 -21.91 36.03
CA ASN A 1000 -6.33 -21.22 35.91
C ASN A 1000 -7.50 -22.23 35.94
N ALA A 1001 -7.33 -23.45 35.43
CA ALA A 1001 -8.31 -24.52 35.54
C ALA A 1001 -8.41 -25.08 36.97
N SER A 1002 -7.30 -25.23 37.69
CA SER A 1002 -7.32 -25.62 39.11
C SER A 1002 -7.88 -24.48 39.99
N ALA A 1003 -7.52 -23.23 39.71
CA ALA A 1003 -8.10 -22.04 40.33
C ALA A 1003 -9.61 -21.91 40.05
N LYS A 1004 -10.11 -22.34 38.89
CA LYS A 1004 -11.55 -22.44 38.59
C LYS A 1004 -12.23 -23.63 39.26
N SER A 1005 -11.53 -24.76 39.42
CA SER A 1005 -12.02 -25.87 40.22
C SER A 1005 -12.15 -25.46 41.69
N LEU A 1006 -11.14 -24.74 42.21
CA LEU A 1006 -11.21 -24.06 43.50
C LEU A 1006 -12.36 -23.04 43.50
N HIS A 1007 -12.47 -22.13 42.54
CA HIS A 1007 -13.56 -21.13 42.48
C HIS A 1007 -14.97 -21.74 42.42
N SER A 1008 -15.16 -22.88 41.75
CA SER A 1008 -16.43 -23.62 41.75
C SER A 1008 -16.72 -24.29 43.08
N VAL A 1009 -15.68 -24.72 43.79
CA VAL A 1009 -15.76 -25.16 45.18
C VAL A 1009 -16.12 -23.93 46.03
N VAL A 1010 -15.26 -22.90 46.08
CA VAL A 1010 -15.44 -21.58 46.74
C VAL A 1010 -16.88 -21.04 46.66
N GLN A 1011 -17.52 -21.05 45.48
CA GLN A 1011 -18.87 -20.54 45.29
C GLN A 1011 -19.97 -21.39 45.94
N SER A 1012 -19.87 -22.73 45.85
CA SER A 1012 -20.75 -23.64 46.61
C SER A 1012 -20.60 -23.38 48.11
N LEU A 1013 -19.35 -23.17 48.50
CA LEU A 1013 -18.96 -23.07 49.88
C LEU A 1013 -19.48 -21.77 50.57
N GLU A 1014 -19.45 -20.65 49.86
CA GLU A 1014 -20.04 -19.38 50.32
C GLU A 1014 -21.55 -19.51 50.63
N SER A 1015 -22.26 -20.43 49.99
CA SER A 1015 -23.68 -20.71 50.23
C SER A 1015 -23.96 -21.26 51.63
N ASP A 1016 -23.14 -22.19 52.13
CA ASP A 1016 -23.36 -22.83 53.43
C ASP A 1016 -22.94 -21.95 54.61
N LYS A 1017 -21.95 -21.07 54.39
CA LYS A 1017 -21.65 -19.98 55.33
C LYS A 1017 -22.90 -19.16 55.63
N VAL A 1018 -23.62 -18.71 54.59
CA VAL A 1018 -24.88 -17.94 54.77
C VAL A 1018 -25.98 -18.76 55.47
N LYS A 1019 -26.11 -20.06 55.15
CA LYS A 1019 -27.07 -20.96 55.83
C LYS A 1019 -26.75 -21.15 57.32
N LEU A 1020 -25.47 -21.19 57.68
CA LEU A 1020 -25.02 -21.29 59.07
C LEU A 1020 -25.15 -19.95 59.81
N GLU A 1021 -24.81 -18.82 59.19
CA GLU A 1021 -25.03 -17.48 59.78
C GLU A 1021 -26.52 -17.20 60.03
N LEU A 1022 -27.41 -17.66 59.14
CA LEU A 1022 -28.86 -17.64 59.37
C LEU A 1022 -29.28 -18.51 60.55
N LYS A 1023 -28.74 -19.74 60.69
CA LYS A 1023 -28.98 -20.60 61.87
C LYS A 1023 -28.47 -19.96 63.16
N VAL A 1024 -27.28 -19.36 63.14
CA VAL A 1024 -26.68 -18.66 64.30
C VAL A 1024 -27.54 -17.46 64.69
N LYS A 1025 -27.94 -16.58 63.75
CA LYS A 1025 -28.88 -15.48 64.05
C LYS A 1025 -30.21 -15.97 64.64
N ASN A 1026 -30.73 -17.09 64.16
CA ASN A 1026 -31.98 -17.64 64.69
C ASN A 1026 -31.82 -18.18 66.12
N LEU A 1027 -30.69 -18.83 66.42
CA LEU A 1027 -30.32 -19.28 67.78
C LEU A 1027 -30.01 -18.09 68.71
N GLU A 1028 -29.37 -17.03 68.22
CA GLU A 1028 -29.15 -15.79 68.97
C GLU A 1028 -30.46 -15.06 69.31
N LEU A 1029 -31.44 -15.08 68.41
CA LEU A 1029 -32.78 -14.57 68.68
C LEU A 1029 -33.47 -15.40 69.78
N GLN A 1030 -33.46 -16.73 69.67
CA GLN A 1030 -33.99 -17.63 70.70
C GLN A 1030 -33.27 -17.48 72.06
N LEU A 1031 -31.97 -17.19 72.08
CA LEU A 1031 -31.21 -16.88 73.29
C LEU A 1031 -31.56 -15.50 73.87
N LYS A 1032 -31.75 -14.47 73.03
CA LYS A 1032 -32.23 -13.14 73.49
C LYS A 1032 -33.66 -13.20 74.03
N GLU A 1033 -34.50 -14.08 73.49
CA GLU A 1033 -35.87 -14.29 73.93
C GLU A 1033 -35.92 -15.05 75.28
N ASN A 1034 -35.15 -16.13 75.43
CA ASN A 1034 -34.95 -16.79 76.74
C ASN A 1034 -34.37 -15.84 77.79
N LYS A 1035 -33.39 -15.01 77.43
CA LYS A 1035 -32.76 -14.07 78.38
C LYS A 1035 -33.69 -12.93 78.83
N ARG A 1036 -34.84 -12.74 78.17
CA ARG A 1036 -35.95 -11.87 78.64
C ARG A 1036 -36.93 -12.55 79.59
N GLN A 1037 -36.87 -13.88 79.77
CA GLN A 1037 -37.77 -14.63 80.67
C GLN A 1037 -37.14 -15.00 82.02
N LEU A 1038 -35.86 -14.66 82.25
CA LEU A 1038 -35.08 -15.06 83.44
C LEU A 1038 -34.68 -13.89 84.37
N SER A 1039 -35.22 -12.68 84.16
CA SER A 1039 -34.90 -11.49 84.97
C SER A 1039 -35.97 -11.14 86.01
N SER A 1040 -36.26 -12.07 86.92
CA SER A 1040 -37.10 -11.84 88.10
C SER A 1040 -36.79 -12.85 89.21
N SER A 1041 -36.51 -12.37 90.43
CA SER A 1041 -35.92 -13.12 91.58
C SER A 1041 -34.39 -13.33 91.49
N SER A 1042 -33.57 -13.24 92.55
CA SER A 1042 -33.69 -12.55 93.85
C SER A 1042 -32.34 -12.61 94.60
N GLY A 1043 -31.98 -11.57 95.36
CA GLY A 1043 -31.26 -11.72 96.64
C GLY A 1043 -29.73 -11.93 96.64
N ASN A 1044 -29.03 -10.90 97.13
CA ASN A 1044 -27.67 -10.82 97.68
C ASN A 1044 -27.02 -12.12 98.21
N THR A 1045 -25.69 -12.27 97.99
CA THR A 1045 -24.65 -12.04 99.04
C THR A 1045 -23.26 -11.90 98.43
N ASP A 1046 -22.41 -11.06 99.05
CA ASP A 1046 -20.98 -10.88 98.71
C ASP A 1046 -20.08 -12.05 99.20
N THR A 1047 -18.77 -11.90 99.00
CA THR A 1047 -17.64 -12.73 99.53
C THR A 1047 -17.26 -14.02 98.78
N GLN A 1048 -17.19 -13.97 97.44
CA GLN A 1048 -16.50 -15.02 96.64
C GLN A 1048 -15.68 -14.50 95.43
N ALA A 1049 -15.40 -13.18 95.32
CA ALA A 1049 -14.78 -12.59 94.12
C ALA A 1049 -13.24 -12.77 94.03
N GLU A 1050 -12.53 -12.81 95.16
CA GLU A 1050 -11.05 -12.70 95.21
C GLU A 1050 -10.30 -14.01 94.87
N GLU A 1051 -11.01 -15.09 94.54
CA GLU A 1051 -10.41 -16.35 94.05
C GLU A 1051 -10.56 -16.52 92.53
N ASP A 1052 -11.71 -16.10 91.97
CA ASP A 1052 -11.94 -16.12 90.52
C ASP A 1052 -11.04 -15.12 89.77
N GLU A 1053 -10.71 -13.96 90.36
CA GLU A 1053 -9.76 -13.02 89.73
C GLU A 1053 -8.37 -13.65 89.54
N ARG A 1054 -7.85 -14.41 90.51
CA ARG A 1054 -6.55 -15.11 90.37
C ARG A 1054 -6.59 -16.26 89.37
N ALA A 1055 -7.75 -16.91 89.19
CA ALA A 1055 -7.95 -17.89 88.12
C ALA A 1055 -7.98 -17.22 86.74
N GLN A 1056 -8.58 -16.03 86.61
CA GLN A 1056 -8.58 -15.25 85.37
C GLN A 1056 -7.21 -14.64 85.07
N GLU A 1057 -6.48 -14.15 86.08
CA GLU A 1057 -5.15 -13.56 85.92
C GLU A 1057 -4.13 -14.61 85.42
N SER A 1058 -4.16 -15.82 85.98
CA SER A 1058 -3.36 -16.95 85.46
C SER A 1058 -3.81 -17.48 84.09
N GLN A 1059 -5.08 -17.30 83.71
CA GLN A 1059 -5.55 -17.54 82.33
C GLN A 1059 -5.10 -16.44 81.36
N ILE A 1060 -5.02 -15.18 81.82
CA ILE A 1060 -4.49 -14.04 81.08
C ILE A 1060 -2.97 -14.21 80.86
N ASP A 1061 -2.21 -14.67 81.85
CA ASP A 1061 -0.78 -14.98 81.68
C ASP A 1061 -0.54 -16.11 80.66
N PHE A 1062 -1.38 -17.16 80.66
CA PHE A 1062 -1.33 -18.19 79.62
C PHE A 1062 -1.62 -17.61 78.23
N LEU A 1063 -2.66 -16.77 78.10
CA LEU A 1063 -2.99 -16.10 76.84
C LEU A 1063 -1.87 -15.14 76.40
N ASN A 1064 -1.25 -14.40 77.32
CA ASN A 1064 -0.11 -13.52 77.04
C ASN A 1064 1.10 -14.34 76.58
N SER A 1065 1.39 -15.49 77.20
CA SER A 1065 2.45 -16.40 76.75
C SER A 1065 2.17 -16.92 75.33
N VAL A 1066 0.93 -17.33 75.03
CA VAL A 1066 0.52 -17.81 73.69
C VAL A 1066 0.54 -16.67 72.66
N ILE A 1067 0.16 -15.45 73.03
CA ILE A 1067 0.24 -14.25 72.17
C ILE A 1067 1.69 -13.89 71.89
N VAL A 1068 2.58 -13.92 72.90
CA VAL A 1068 4.02 -13.66 72.73
C VAL A 1068 4.68 -14.75 71.87
N ASP A 1069 4.33 -16.02 72.04
CA ASP A 1069 4.84 -17.11 71.19
C ASP A 1069 4.26 -17.04 69.75
N LEU A 1070 3.01 -16.59 69.57
CA LEU A 1070 2.43 -16.32 68.24
C LEU A 1070 3.04 -15.08 67.58
N GLN A 1071 3.36 -14.03 68.35
CA GLN A 1071 4.07 -12.85 67.85
C GLN A 1071 5.51 -13.19 67.49
N ARG A 1072 6.20 -14.02 68.30
CA ARG A 1072 7.53 -14.56 67.97
C ARG A 1072 7.46 -15.44 66.72
N LYS A 1073 6.47 -16.33 66.59
CA LYS A 1073 6.25 -17.10 65.34
C LYS A 1073 5.96 -16.23 64.13
N ASN A 1074 5.22 -15.12 64.29
CA ASN A 1074 5.00 -14.17 63.21
C ASN A 1074 6.26 -13.36 62.87
N GLN A 1075 7.14 -13.09 63.85
CA GLN A 1075 8.46 -12.49 63.61
C GLN A 1075 9.41 -13.48 62.92
N ASP A 1076 9.45 -14.75 63.34
CA ASP A 1076 10.20 -15.82 62.68
C ASP A 1076 9.69 -16.05 61.25
N LEU A 1077 8.37 -16.09 61.04
CA LEU A 1077 7.77 -16.20 59.70
C LEU A 1077 8.06 -14.96 58.86
N LYS A 1078 8.03 -13.75 59.45
CA LYS A 1078 8.38 -12.52 58.72
C LYS A 1078 9.86 -12.52 58.32
N LEU A 1079 10.78 -12.81 59.24
CA LEU A 1079 12.21 -12.99 58.94
C LEU A 1079 12.45 -14.08 57.91
N LYS A 1080 11.68 -15.17 57.92
CA LYS A 1080 11.80 -16.26 56.96
C LYS A 1080 11.23 -15.91 55.57
N VAL A 1081 10.21 -15.05 55.49
CA VAL A 1081 9.75 -14.44 54.23
C VAL A 1081 10.75 -13.39 53.74
N GLU A 1082 11.31 -12.58 54.64
CA GLU A 1082 12.34 -11.57 54.36
C GLU A 1082 13.59 -12.24 53.78
N MET A 1083 14.12 -13.28 54.44
CA MET A 1083 15.19 -14.14 53.91
C MET A 1083 14.85 -14.80 52.57
N MET A 1084 13.60 -15.25 52.35
CA MET A 1084 13.20 -15.79 51.04
C MET A 1084 13.14 -14.71 49.96
N SER A 1085 12.78 -13.47 50.29
CA SER A 1085 12.83 -12.34 49.35
C SER A 1085 14.25 -11.84 49.09
N GLU A 1086 15.14 -11.86 50.09
CA GLU A 1086 16.56 -11.56 49.90
C GLU A 1086 17.27 -12.64 49.05
N ALA A 1087 16.94 -13.92 49.28
CA ALA A 1087 17.43 -15.03 48.46
C ALA A 1087 16.91 -14.99 47.00
N ALA A 1088 15.76 -14.33 46.75
CA ALA A 1088 15.24 -14.09 45.41
C ALA A 1088 15.87 -12.87 44.70
N LEU A 1089 16.65 -12.04 45.42
CA LEU A 1089 17.26 -10.81 44.90
C LEU A 1089 18.79 -10.84 44.87
N ASN A 1090 19.44 -11.61 45.76
CA ASN A 1090 20.89 -11.83 45.76
C ASN A 1090 21.27 -13.08 44.94
N GLY A 1091 21.32 -12.96 43.62
CA GLY A 1091 21.78 -14.04 42.74
C GLY A 1091 23.29 -14.29 42.82
N ASN A 1092 23.74 -15.22 43.68
CA ASN A 1092 25.09 -15.80 43.63
C ASN A 1092 25.25 -17.09 44.46
N GLY A 1093 25.52 -18.22 43.79
CA GLY A 1093 26.22 -19.40 44.35
C GLY A 1093 25.39 -20.45 45.12
N ASP A 1094 25.31 -21.66 44.54
CA ASP A 1094 25.49 -23.03 45.08
C ASP A 1094 24.80 -23.43 46.43
N ASP A 1095 24.34 -24.66 46.68
CA ASP A 1095 24.82 -25.96 46.19
C ASP A 1095 23.83 -27.13 46.45
N LEU A 1096 24.15 -28.34 45.92
CA LEU A 1096 23.73 -29.70 46.33
C LEU A 1096 22.25 -30.16 46.24
N ASN A 1097 21.96 -31.03 45.25
CA ASN A 1097 21.62 -32.47 45.38
C ASN A 1097 20.75 -32.98 44.19
N ASN A 1098 20.87 -34.20 43.63
CA ASN A 1098 21.96 -35.21 43.53
C ASN A 1098 21.53 -36.28 42.47
N TYR A 1099 22.48 -37.04 41.89
CA TYR A 1099 22.33 -38.07 40.83
C TYR A 1099 21.93 -37.54 39.43
N ASP A 1100 22.41 -38.09 38.30
CA ASP A 1100 23.23 -39.31 38.08
C ASP A 1100 24.28 -39.12 36.93
N SER A 1101 25.15 -40.11 36.73
CA SER A 1101 26.24 -40.23 35.73
C SER A 1101 25.87 -39.92 34.25
N ASP A 1102 26.78 -39.58 33.31
CA ASP A 1102 28.27 -39.52 33.33
C ASP A 1102 28.84 -38.59 32.22
N ASP A 1103 30.17 -38.51 32.11
CA ASP A 1103 31.00 -37.97 31.00
C ASP A 1103 30.84 -36.50 30.54
N GLN A 1104 31.82 -35.65 30.89
CA GLN A 1104 32.17 -34.47 30.08
C GLN A 1104 33.64 -34.01 30.26
N GLU A 1105 34.40 -33.96 29.17
CA GLU A 1105 35.74 -33.35 29.17
C GLU A 1105 35.72 -31.83 29.25
N LYS A 1106 36.73 -31.25 29.91
CA LYS A 1106 36.81 -29.81 30.19
C LYS A 1106 37.20 -29.00 28.95
N GLN A 1107 36.35 -28.05 28.54
CA GLN A 1107 36.79 -26.88 27.78
C GLN A 1107 36.62 -25.59 28.60
N SER A 1108 37.75 -25.01 29.01
CA SER A 1108 37.78 -23.67 29.59
C SER A 1108 37.44 -22.62 28.55
N LYS A 1109 36.46 -21.75 28.85
CA LYS A 1109 36.11 -20.58 28.00
C LYS A 1109 37.35 -19.69 27.85
N LYS A 1110 37.98 -19.70 26.67
CA LYS A 1110 39.08 -18.78 26.35
C LYS A 1110 38.54 -17.36 26.21
N LYS A 1111 39.28 -16.37 26.70
CA LYS A 1111 39.00 -14.96 26.40
C LYS A 1111 39.15 -14.70 24.88
N PRO A 1112 38.47 -13.69 24.31
CA PRO A 1112 38.76 -13.22 22.96
C PRO A 1112 40.25 -12.92 22.79
N ARG A 1113 40.79 -13.20 21.60
CA ARG A 1113 42.17 -12.79 21.24
C ARG A 1113 42.17 -11.30 20.91
N LEU A 1114 43.22 -10.61 21.32
CA LEU A 1114 43.49 -9.25 20.84
C LEU A 1114 44.13 -9.33 19.45
N PHE A 1115 43.85 -8.34 18.62
CA PHE A 1115 44.48 -8.14 17.32
C PHE A 1115 44.58 -6.65 17.09
N CYS A 1116 45.69 -6.21 16.48
CA CYS A 1116 45.90 -4.81 16.17
C CYS A 1116 46.13 -4.63 14.66
N ASP A 1117 45.19 -3.95 14.02
CA ASP A 1117 45.13 -3.72 12.57
C ASP A 1117 46.26 -2.81 12.04
N ILE A 1118 47.05 -2.21 12.93
CA ILE A 1118 48.14 -1.27 12.62
C ILE A 1118 49.50 -1.99 12.53
N CYS A 1119 49.63 -3.18 13.15
CA CYS A 1119 50.88 -3.96 13.20
C CYS A 1119 50.76 -5.40 12.64
N ASP A 1120 49.56 -5.83 12.25
CA ASP A 1120 49.21 -7.24 11.96
C ASP A 1120 49.57 -8.23 13.09
N CYS A 1121 49.61 -7.75 14.33
CA CYS A 1121 50.13 -8.48 15.48
C CYS A 1121 49.03 -8.93 16.47
N PHE A 1122 49.02 -10.22 16.82
CA PHE A 1122 48.01 -10.87 17.67
C PHE A 1122 48.45 -10.98 19.13
N ASP A 1123 47.47 -10.95 20.04
CA ASP A 1123 47.56 -11.24 21.47
C ASP A 1123 48.55 -10.36 22.29
N LEU A 1124 49.06 -9.26 21.71
CA LEU A 1124 50.00 -8.34 22.35
C LEU A 1124 49.33 -7.07 22.90
N HIS A 1125 48.52 -6.39 22.09
CA HIS A 1125 47.74 -5.20 22.43
C HIS A 1125 46.54 -5.05 21.47
N ASP A 1126 45.59 -4.19 21.80
CA ASP A 1126 44.46 -3.84 20.93
C ASP A 1126 44.87 -2.81 19.85
N THR A 1127 43.96 -2.45 18.94
CA THR A 1127 44.22 -1.45 17.89
C THR A 1127 44.45 -0.03 18.44
N GLU A 1128 43.86 0.33 19.59
CA GLU A 1128 44.02 1.67 20.20
C GLU A 1128 45.29 1.87 21.05
N ASP A 1129 45.97 0.78 21.44
CA ASP A 1129 47.18 0.79 22.28
C ASP A 1129 48.49 0.72 21.45
N CYS A 1130 48.43 0.96 20.14
CA CYS A 1130 49.51 0.59 19.24
C CYS A 1130 50.69 1.59 19.26
N PRO A 1131 51.94 1.17 19.59
CA PRO A 1131 53.09 2.08 19.71
C PRO A 1131 53.43 2.87 18.44
N THR A 1132 53.08 2.37 17.26
CA THR A 1132 53.27 3.08 15.99
C THR A 1132 52.34 4.27 15.78
N GLN A 1133 51.24 4.40 16.53
CA GLN A 1133 50.44 5.62 16.55
C GLN A 1133 51.18 6.80 17.23
N ALA A 1134 52.21 6.53 18.04
CA ALA A 1134 52.97 7.54 18.76
C ALA A 1134 54.20 8.07 18.00
N GLN A 1135 54.40 7.71 16.72
CA GLN A 1135 55.58 8.08 15.93
C GLN A 1135 55.31 8.60 14.51
N MET A 1136 54.47 9.63 14.34
CA MET A 1136 54.64 10.65 13.28
C MET A 1136 54.07 12.01 13.71
N SER A 1137 54.92 13.03 13.84
CA SER A 1137 54.50 14.42 14.06
C SER A 1137 55.62 15.42 13.73
N GLU A 1138 56.04 15.47 12.47
CA GLU A 1138 56.71 16.64 11.88
C GLU A 1138 55.83 17.21 10.76
N ASP A 1139 54.82 18.01 11.14
CA ASP A 1139 54.04 18.83 10.23
C ASP A 1139 54.58 20.28 10.18
N PRO A 1140 54.49 20.99 9.04
CA PRO A 1140 54.88 22.40 8.95
C PRO A 1140 54.04 23.33 9.85
N PRO A 1141 54.57 24.49 10.26
CA PRO A 1141 53.92 25.34 11.27
C PRO A 1141 52.56 25.87 10.81
N HIS A 1142 51.52 25.61 11.60
CA HIS A 1142 50.18 26.18 11.40
C HIS A 1142 50.22 27.72 11.44
N SER A 1143 49.47 28.36 10.54
CA SER A 1143 49.43 29.82 10.45
C SER A 1143 48.71 30.45 11.66
N THR A 1144 49.42 31.35 12.36
CA THR A 1144 48.93 32.05 13.53
C THR A 1144 47.90 33.11 13.17
N HIS A 1145 46.61 32.79 13.26
CA HIS A 1145 45.54 33.79 13.18
C HIS A 1145 44.42 33.51 14.20
N HIS A 1146 44.57 34.03 15.43
CA HIS A 1146 43.55 33.97 16.47
C HIS A 1146 42.47 35.04 16.26
N GLY A 1147 41.55 34.81 15.33
CA GLY A 1147 40.33 35.63 15.18
C GLY A 1147 39.24 35.26 16.19
N SER A 1148 38.37 36.21 16.54
CA SER A 1148 37.20 35.91 17.39
C SER A 1148 36.20 35.03 16.64
N ARG A 1149 35.43 34.21 17.36
CA ARG A 1149 34.40 33.30 16.80
C ARG A 1149 33.15 34.00 16.25
N SER A 1150 33.26 35.31 16.03
CA SER A 1150 32.23 36.27 15.61
C SER A 1150 32.67 37.16 14.46
N GLU A 1151 33.88 36.97 13.93
CA GLU A 1151 34.44 37.75 12.82
C GLU A 1151 34.57 36.87 11.57
N GLU A 1152 34.20 37.44 10.41
CA GLU A 1152 34.21 36.73 9.14
C GLU A 1152 35.63 36.60 8.59
N ARG A 1153 36.01 35.40 8.13
CA ARG A 1153 37.39 35.10 7.75
C ARG A 1153 37.72 35.77 6.40
N PRO A 1154 38.77 36.60 6.30
CA PRO A 1154 39.15 37.23 5.04
C PRO A 1154 39.37 36.21 3.91
N TYR A 1155 38.60 36.39 2.83
CA TYR A 1155 38.66 35.60 1.61
C TYR A 1155 38.88 36.54 0.42
N CYS A 1156 39.74 36.13 -0.50
CA CYS A 1156 40.04 36.87 -1.71
C CYS A 1156 39.36 36.21 -2.90
N GLU A 1157 38.31 36.85 -3.44
CA GLU A 1157 37.59 36.38 -4.63
C GLU A 1157 38.41 36.50 -5.94
N ILE A 1158 39.59 37.16 -5.90
CA ILE A 1158 40.46 37.35 -7.08
C ILE A 1158 41.43 36.17 -7.27
N CYS A 1159 41.91 35.54 -6.18
CA CYS A 1159 42.82 34.39 -6.22
C CYS A 1159 42.30 33.14 -5.48
N GLU A 1160 41.03 33.16 -5.04
CA GLU A 1160 40.34 32.10 -4.29
C GLU A 1160 41.03 31.62 -2.99
N MET A 1161 41.92 32.44 -2.41
CA MET A 1161 42.67 32.11 -1.18
C MET A 1161 42.10 32.79 0.07
N PHE A 1162 42.06 32.05 1.18
CA PHE A 1162 41.77 32.58 2.51
C PHE A 1162 43.02 33.19 3.16
N GLY A 1163 42.90 34.42 3.67
CA GLY A 1163 43.97 35.10 4.42
C GLY A 1163 44.07 36.60 4.19
N HIS A 1164 43.46 37.11 3.11
CA HIS A 1164 43.34 38.54 2.82
C HIS A 1164 42.01 38.82 2.12
N TRP A 1165 41.62 40.10 2.01
CA TRP A 1165 40.46 40.54 1.23
C TRP A 1165 40.88 40.92 -0.19
N ALA A 1166 39.96 40.85 -1.15
CA ALA A 1166 40.19 41.18 -2.56
C ALA A 1166 40.87 42.55 -2.78
N THR A 1167 40.58 43.55 -1.95
CA THR A 1167 41.20 44.90 -1.99
C THR A 1167 42.71 44.92 -1.75
N ASN A 1168 43.28 43.80 -1.28
CA ASN A 1168 44.69 43.64 -0.92
C ASN A 1168 45.36 42.53 -1.74
N CYS A 1169 44.70 42.03 -2.80
CA CYS A 1169 45.32 41.16 -3.79
C CYS A 1169 46.34 41.97 -4.61
N ASN A 1170 47.35 41.30 -5.17
CA ASN A 1170 48.30 41.94 -6.08
C ASN A 1170 47.95 41.54 -7.52
N ASP A 1171 47.45 42.48 -8.32
CA ASP A 1171 46.77 42.21 -9.61
C ASP A 1171 47.64 41.48 -10.66
N ASP A 1172 48.97 41.54 -10.52
CA ASP A 1172 49.95 40.95 -11.44
C ASP A 1172 50.02 39.40 -11.40
N GLU A 1173 49.37 38.73 -10.43
CA GLU A 1173 49.27 37.25 -10.37
C GLU A 1173 47.83 36.77 -10.66
N THR A 1174 47.37 37.00 -11.89
CA THR A 1174 46.06 36.54 -12.41
C THR A 1174 46.21 35.50 -13.54
N PHE A 1175 45.22 34.60 -13.66
CA PHE A 1175 45.13 33.53 -14.66
C PHE A 1175 43.70 33.47 -15.25
#